data_AF-A0A7L2ZIH6-F1
#
_entry.id   AF-A0A7L2ZIH6-F1
#
_cell.length_a   1.000
_cell.length_b   1.000
_cell.length_c   1.000
_cell.angle_alpha   90.00
_cell.angle_beta   90.00
_cell.angle_gamma   90.00
#
_symmetry.space_group_name_H-M   'P 1'
#
loop_
_entity.id
_entity.type
_entity.pdbx_description
1 polymer ?
#
loop_
_entity_poly.entity_id
_entity_poly.type
_entity_poly.pdbx_seq_one_letter_code
_entity_poly.pdbx_strand_id
1 'polypeptide(L)'
;EVGAWTYHYSDQGDYTWEQARNFCQTFFTDLVAIQNQQEIEYLNKSLPYHGRYYWIGIRKLGGVWTWVGTRKALSKEAENWAVGEPNNRRSNQDCVEIYIQRPQQSGKWNDEPCSRRKKALCYQASCQPFPCSQRGECVETIGSYRCECYPGFHGPECADAVQCAKLEPKGVPMNCSHPYGDFSYNSSCEFRCHEGFEQRGPGVLRCLPSQEWSANIPTCTAITCPVLRAPDQGKLNCSHLHGNFTFGSTCAFSCQKGFVLMGPESRECTATGTWTGDTPRCEAISCPMLRAPDQGEMHCSHLHGNFTYGSMCAFSCQTGFALVGLQSFECTAMGTWTGDTPHCEAITCPVLRAPDQGELNCSHLHGNFTFGSMCAFSCQTGFVLMGPESLECTATGIWTGDATRCEAITCPVLSAPDQGEMHCSHLHGNFTFGSTCAFSCQAGFVLMGPESLECTATGIWTGDAPHCEAITCPVLRAPDQGELNCSHLHGNFTFGSMCAFSCQTGFVLMGPESLECTATGIWTGDATRCEAITCPVLRAPDQGELNCSHLHGDFTFGSTCGFSCQAGFVLMGSDSRKCTATGTWTGDAPRCEGRAAATAQAVKCSALTTPKMGQAACFHLHGDFTFGSTCAFSCQAGFLLMGPEIRECTALGSWTGDPTHCKAISCPVLSPPSRGQLSCSHVHGNFSYNSTCTFSCEEGFVRMGAEMLRCEATGNWTRDPPVCAG
;
A
#
# COMPACT_ATOMS: atom_id res chain seq x y z
N GLU A 1 45.21 144.48 -9.12
CA GLU A 1 44.81 144.10 -7.75
C GLU A 1 43.32 143.73 -7.74
N VAL A 2 42.81 143.08 -6.68
CA VAL A 2 41.36 142.97 -6.46
C VAL A 2 40.85 144.29 -5.91
N GLY A 3 39.91 144.94 -6.62
CA GLY A 3 39.29 146.18 -6.16
C GLY A 3 38.40 145.91 -4.96
N ALA A 4 38.80 146.37 -3.78
CA ALA A 4 38.10 146.14 -2.51
C ALA A 4 36.94 147.13 -2.25
N TRP A 5 36.15 146.86 -1.21
CA TRP A 5 35.24 147.83 -0.59
C TRP A 5 36.03 149.08 -0.21
N THR A 6 35.88 150.12 -1.03
CA THR A 6 36.62 151.38 -0.93
C THR A 6 35.64 152.53 -0.76
N TYR A 7 36.01 153.48 0.09
CA TYR A 7 35.18 154.60 0.49
C TYR A 7 35.74 155.90 -0.06
N HIS A 8 34.88 156.68 -0.69
CA HIS A 8 35.26 157.87 -1.45
C HIS A 8 34.35 159.03 -1.04
N TYR A 9 34.82 160.27 -1.09
CA TYR A 9 34.00 161.44 -0.76
C TYR A 9 34.08 162.53 -1.82
N SER A 10 33.09 163.42 -1.82
CA SER A 10 32.98 164.46 -2.86
C SER A 10 33.92 165.65 -2.59
N ASP A 11 34.99 165.82 -3.37
CA ASP A 11 35.95 166.91 -3.16
C ASP A 11 35.37 168.31 -3.42
N GLN A 12 34.67 168.50 -4.55
CA GLN A 12 34.28 169.82 -5.05
C GLN A 12 32.96 170.36 -4.45
N GLY A 13 33.00 170.69 -3.15
CA GLY A 13 31.93 171.37 -2.44
C GLY A 13 30.98 170.44 -1.65
N ASP A 14 29.76 170.91 -1.42
CA ASP A 14 28.71 170.28 -0.59
C ASP A 14 27.40 170.09 -1.36
N TYR A 15 26.66 169.03 -1.07
CA TYR A 15 25.49 168.55 -1.82
C TYR A 15 24.29 168.29 -0.90
N THR A 16 23.06 168.44 -1.41
CA THR A 16 21.87 167.87 -0.74
C THR A 16 21.93 166.35 -0.75
N TRP A 17 21.17 165.64 0.10
CA TRP A 17 21.30 164.18 0.19
C TRP A 17 21.02 163.47 -1.15
N GLU A 18 19.99 163.91 -1.90
CA GLU A 18 19.69 163.36 -3.24
C GLU A 18 20.81 163.68 -4.26
N GLN A 19 21.42 164.86 -4.18
CA GLN A 19 22.57 165.22 -5.03
C GLN A 19 23.82 164.40 -4.66
N ALA A 20 24.05 164.18 -3.37
CA ALA A 20 25.13 163.35 -2.85
C ALA A 20 24.95 161.89 -3.29
N ARG A 21 23.72 161.38 -3.27
CA ARG A 21 23.38 160.06 -3.80
C ARG A 21 23.65 159.95 -5.30
N ASN A 22 23.16 160.90 -6.08
CA ASN A 22 23.38 160.90 -7.53
C ASN A 22 24.87 160.96 -7.89
N PHE A 23 25.66 161.75 -7.15
CA PHE A 23 27.13 161.75 -7.26
C PHE A 23 27.70 160.35 -6.99
N CYS A 24 27.35 159.73 -5.86
CA CYS A 24 27.88 158.41 -5.52
C CYS A 24 27.46 157.30 -6.50
N GLN A 25 26.26 157.35 -7.07
CA GLN A 25 25.78 156.39 -8.08
C GLN A 25 26.35 156.66 -9.48
N THR A 26 26.86 157.87 -9.76
CA THR A 26 27.49 158.21 -11.05
C THR A 26 28.96 157.77 -11.10
N PHE A 27 29.68 157.82 -9.98
CA PHE A 27 31.13 157.57 -9.93
C PHE A 27 31.55 156.33 -9.13
N PHE A 28 30.66 155.79 -8.28
CA PHE A 28 30.90 154.63 -7.41
C PHE A 28 29.66 153.71 -7.41
N THR A 29 29.38 152.96 -6.33
CA THR A 29 28.19 152.10 -6.24
C THR A 29 26.96 152.86 -5.69
N ASP A 30 27.03 153.42 -4.49
CA ASP A 30 26.00 154.30 -3.90
C ASP A 30 26.59 155.08 -2.72
N LEU A 31 25.78 155.86 -1.99
CA LEU A 31 26.13 156.35 -0.66
C LEU A 31 26.46 155.16 0.28
N VAL A 32 27.44 155.34 1.16
CA VAL A 32 27.99 154.29 2.03
C VAL A 32 26.91 153.55 2.83
N ALA A 33 27.03 152.22 2.85
CA ALA A 33 26.07 151.30 3.46
C ALA A 33 26.73 150.49 4.59
N ILE A 34 26.82 151.10 5.77
CA ILE A 34 27.67 150.63 6.87
C ILE A 34 27.14 149.32 7.47
N GLN A 35 28.00 148.29 7.52
CA GLN A 35 27.62 146.94 7.96
C GLN A 35 27.78 146.71 9.46
N ASN A 36 28.83 147.26 10.07
CA ASN A 36 29.24 147.00 11.46
C ASN A 36 30.04 148.16 12.07
N GLN A 37 30.29 148.07 13.38
CA GLN A 37 31.00 149.12 14.14
C GLN A 37 32.47 149.35 13.72
N GLN A 38 33.18 148.31 13.26
CA GLN A 38 34.58 148.45 12.81
C GLN A 38 34.69 149.31 11.55
N GLU A 39 33.71 149.21 10.65
CA GLU A 39 33.61 150.07 9.47
C GLU A 39 33.44 151.55 9.88
N ILE A 40 32.67 151.84 10.94
CA ILE A 40 32.49 153.21 11.45
C ILE A 40 33.80 153.75 12.03
N GLU A 41 34.52 152.95 12.81
CA GLU A 41 35.83 153.33 13.34
C GLU A 41 36.83 153.59 12.21
N TYR A 42 36.83 152.73 11.17
CA TYR A 42 37.63 152.92 9.97
C TYR A 42 37.28 154.22 9.23
N LEU A 43 36.00 154.49 8.98
CA LEU A 43 35.54 155.72 8.31
C LEU A 43 35.88 156.97 9.14
N ASN A 44 35.63 156.95 10.45
CA ASN A 44 35.92 158.08 11.33
C ASN A 44 37.44 158.35 11.47
N LYS A 45 38.28 157.33 11.33
CA LYS A 45 39.74 157.46 11.33
C LYS A 45 40.29 157.93 9.99
N SER A 46 39.76 157.42 8.88
CA SER A 46 40.31 157.59 7.52
C SER A 46 39.82 158.85 6.80
N LEU A 47 38.64 159.36 7.14
CA LEU A 47 38.06 160.57 6.53
C LEU A 47 38.47 161.84 7.29
N PRO A 48 38.77 162.95 6.61
CA PRO A 48 39.15 164.20 7.27
C PRO A 48 37.95 164.89 7.94
N TYR A 49 38.21 165.64 9.03
CA TYR A 49 37.20 166.49 9.66
C TYR A 49 36.59 167.50 8.66
N HIS A 50 35.26 167.59 8.62
CA HIS A 50 34.54 168.57 7.81
C HIS A 50 33.46 169.29 8.63
N GLY A 51 33.47 170.62 8.63
CA GLY A 51 32.61 171.45 9.49
C GLY A 51 31.11 171.45 9.17
N ARG A 52 30.68 170.75 8.11
CA ARG A 52 29.26 170.46 7.78
C ARG A 52 28.96 168.96 7.75
N TYR A 53 29.93 168.13 8.15
CA TYR A 53 29.87 166.66 8.18
C TYR A 53 29.63 166.04 6.79
N TYR A 54 29.26 164.75 6.77
CA TYR A 54 29.09 163.90 5.60
C TYR A 54 27.72 163.23 5.58
N TRP A 55 27.09 163.11 4.41
CA TRP A 55 25.87 162.30 4.19
C TRP A 55 26.21 160.82 4.05
N ILE A 56 25.43 159.95 4.68
CA ILE A 56 25.53 158.47 4.56
C ILE A 56 24.26 157.86 3.95
N GLY A 57 24.36 156.62 3.48
CA GLY A 57 23.34 155.97 2.65
C GLY A 57 22.13 155.41 3.40
N ILE A 58 21.84 155.87 4.61
CA ILE A 58 20.70 155.41 5.42
C ILE A 58 19.58 156.45 5.41
N ARG A 59 18.37 155.97 5.12
CA ARG A 59 17.16 156.79 4.99
C ARG A 59 15.99 156.08 5.67
N LYS A 60 15.03 156.85 6.19
CA LYS A 60 13.79 156.30 6.74
C LYS A 60 12.82 155.93 5.61
N LEU A 61 12.54 154.65 5.46
CA LEU A 61 11.65 154.10 4.42
C LEU A 61 10.59 153.21 5.10
N GLY A 62 9.30 153.53 4.92
CA GLY A 62 8.22 152.79 5.58
C GLY A 62 8.27 152.79 7.11
N GLY A 63 8.96 153.77 7.71
CA GLY A 63 9.23 153.84 9.15
C GLY A 63 10.54 153.17 9.60
N VAL A 64 11.14 152.31 8.77
CA VAL A 64 12.38 151.57 9.06
C VAL A 64 13.59 152.31 8.49
N TRP A 65 14.67 152.40 9.26
CA TRP A 65 15.95 152.90 8.75
C TRP A 65 16.60 151.85 7.84
N THR A 66 16.81 152.20 6.58
CA THR A 66 17.24 151.28 5.52
C THR A 66 18.43 151.85 4.76
N TRP A 67 19.44 151.02 4.49
CA TRP A 67 20.57 151.36 3.62
C TRP A 67 20.14 151.32 2.15
N VAL A 68 20.16 152.46 1.48
CA VAL A 68 19.53 152.62 0.16
C VAL A 68 20.29 151.94 -0.99
N GLY A 69 21.60 151.74 -0.83
CA GLY A 69 22.45 151.04 -1.80
C GLY A 69 22.32 149.51 -1.73
N THR A 70 22.39 148.94 -0.53
CA THR A 70 22.31 147.47 -0.32
C THR A 70 20.87 146.96 -0.14
N ARG A 71 19.89 147.84 0.06
CA ARG A 71 18.49 147.55 0.41
C ARG A 71 18.30 146.77 1.73
N LYS A 72 19.37 146.60 2.52
CA LYS A 72 19.31 145.97 3.84
C LYS A 72 18.81 146.97 4.88
N ALA A 73 17.95 146.52 5.80
CA ALA A 73 17.58 147.30 6.98
C ALA A 73 18.80 147.52 7.89
N LEU A 74 18.77 148.56 8.74
CA LEU A 74 19.82 148.80 9.72
C LEU A 74 19.99 147.59 10.67
N SER A 75 21.21 147.05 10.75
CA SER A 75 21.58 146.04 11.74
C SER A 75 21.84 146.70 13.09
N LYS A 76 21.57 145.98 14.18
CA LYS A 76 21.99 146.40 15.54
C LYS A 76 23.52 146.52 15.69
N GLU A 77 24.27 145.87 14.82
CA GLU A 77 25.74 145.87 14.82
C GLU A 77 26.34 147.13 14.17
N ALA A 78 25.59 147.79 13.27
CA ALA A 78 25.97 149.08 12.69
C ALA A 78 25.37 150.28 13.44
N GLU A 79 24.39 150.07 14.32
CA GLU A 79 23.59 151.16 14.91
C GLU A 79 24.43 152.12 15.77
N ASN A 80 24.67 153.33 15.27
CA ASN A 80 25.58 154.27 15.90
C ASN A 80 25.06 155.71 15.99
N TRP A 81 23.81 155.89 16.42
CA TRP A 81 23.25 157.21 16.72
C TRP A 81 24.00 157.96 17.82
N ALA A 82 23.94 159.29 17.75
CA ALA A 82 24.37 160.21 18.79
C ALA A 82 23.37 160.22 19.97
N VAL A 83 23.83 160.66 21.14
CA VAL A 83 23.01 160.77 22.36
C VAL A 83 21.88 161.78 22.14
N GLY A 84 20.64 161.28 22.12
CA GLY A 84 19.43 162.06 21.84
C GLY A 84 18.89 161.88 20.43
N GLU A 85 19.61 161.18 19.54
CA GLU A 85 19.24 160.95 18.15
C GLU A 85 18.75 159.51 17.90
N PRO A 86 17.92 159.26 16.87
CA PRO A 86 17.35 160.23 15.92
C PRO A 86 16.15 160.98 16.49
N ASN A 87 16.18 162.32 16.44
CA ASN A 87 15.21 163.18 17.13
C ASN A 87 14.02 163.67 16.26
N ASN A 88 14.10 163.56 14.93
CA ASN A 88 13.11 164.03 13.95
C ASN A 88 12.53 165.45 14.21
N ARG A 89 13.39 166.40 14.57
CA ARG A 89 13.08 167.81 14.76
C ARG A 89 12.35 168.39 13.55
N ARG A 90 11.20 169.01 13.83
CA ARG A 90 10.28 169.60 12.82
C ARG A 90 9.67 168.58 11.85
N SER A 91 9.74 167.29 12.16
CA SER A 91 9.11 166.21 11.40
C SER A 91 9.54 166.11 9.93
N ASN A 92 10.80 166.47 9.62
CA ASN A 92 11.33 166.46 8.26
C ASN A 92 12.80 165.99 8.13
N GLN A 93 13.25 165.11 9.02
CA GLN A 93 14.62 164.57 9.06
C GLN A 93 14.66 163.10 8.59
N ASP A 94 14.47 162.87 7.28
CA ASP A 94 14.50 161.50 6.72
C ASP A 94 15.91 161.00 6.33
N CYS A 95 16.91 161.90 6.32
CA CYS A 95 18.28 161.64 5.85
C CYS A 95 19.29 161.77 6.99
N VAL A 96 20.40 161.03 6.91
CA VAL A 96 21.32 160.85 8.05
C VAL A 96 22.75 161.26 7.70
N GLU A 97 23.37 161.97 8.64
CA GLU A 97 24.78 162.38 8.58
C GLU A 97 25.67 161.63 9.59
N ILE A 98 26.99 161.65 9.35
CA ILE A 98 28.01 161.08 10.24
C ILE A 98 29.03 162.13 10.72
N TYR A 99 29.25 162.17 12.03
CA TYR A 99 30.14 163.11 12.72
C TYR A 99 31.64 162.72 12.65
N ILE A 100 32.18 162.68 11.43
CA ILE A 100 33.62 162.40 11.17
C ILE A 100 34.53 163.34 11.97
N GLN A 101 35.44 162.74 12.75
CA GLN A 101 36.49 163.40 13.56
C GLN A 101 35.97 164.52 14.49
N ARG A 102 34.69 164.50 14.86
CA ARG A 102 34.09 165.51 15.75
C ARG A 102 34.66 165.39 17.17
N PRO A 103 35.03 166.49 17.86
CA PRO A 103 35.62 166.45 19.21
C PRO A 103 34.73 165.83 20.30
N GLN A 104 33.42 165.81 20.09
CA GLN A 104 32.46 165.10 20.94
C GLN A 104 31.52 164.29 20.05
N GLN A 105 31.27 163.03 20.45
CA GLN A 105 30.44 162.09 19.69
C GLN A 105 30.98 161.84 18.27
N SER A 106 32.29 161.60 18.15
CA SER A 106 32.97 161.20 16.91
C SER A 106 32.35 159.93 16.32
N GLY A 107 32.23 159.88 14.99
CA GLY A 107 31.66 158.74 14.24
C GLY A 107 30.15 158.49 14.46
N LYS A 108 29.51 159.20 15.40
CA LYS A 108 28.07 159.08 15.68
C LYS A 108 27.22 159.70 14.57
N TRP A 109 25.96 159.26 14.49
CA TRP A 109 25.01 159.71 13.47
C TRP A 109 23.92 160.64 14.02
N ASN A 110 23.36 161.46 13.12
CA ASN A 110 22.27 162.39 13.37
C ASN A 110 21.31 162.41 12.19
N ASP A 111 20.00 162.49 12.43
CA ASP A 111 19.02 162.75 11.38
C ASP A 111 18.91 164.27 11.12
N GLU A 112 18.89 164.67 9.84
CA GLU A 112 18.91 166.07 9.41
C GLU A 112 18.11 166.22 8.10
N PRO A 113 17.44 167.36 7.83
CA PRO A 113 16.62 167.49 6.63
C PRO A 113 17.48 167.37 5.37
N CYS A 114 17.04 166.52 4.43
CA CYS A 114 17.77 166.14 3.21
C CYS A 114 18.22 167.34 2.33
N SER A 115 17.64 168.52 2.54
CA SER A 115 17.97 169.79 1.88
C SER A 115 19.23 170.50 2.41
N ARG A 116 19.84 170.05 3.52
CA ARG A 116 21.16 170.56 3.95
C ARG A 116 22.24 170.17 2.96
N ARG A 117 23.26 171.02 2.83
CA ARG A 117 24.44 170.75 2.00
C ARG A 117 25.58 170.21 2.87
N LYS A 118 26.07 169.00 2.54
CA LYS A 118 27.16 168.28 3.22
C LYS A 118 28.03 167.54 2.19
N LYS A 119 29.16 166.96 2.61
CA LYS A 119 29.95 166.07 1.76
C LYS A 119 29.20 164.79 1.45
N ALA A 120 29.27 164.28 0.21
CA ALA A 120 28.83 162.92 -0.08
C ALA A 120 29.89 161.93 0.43
N LEU A 121 29.46 160.80 1.02
CA LEU A 121 30.32 159.67 1.36
C LEU A 121 29.80 158.40 0.67
N CYS A 122 30.59 157.91 -0.28
CA CYS A 122 30.26 156.86 -1.22
C CYS A 122 31.04 155.57 -0.90
N TYR A 123 30.55 154.44 -1.42
CA TYR A 123 31.31 153.18 -1.44
C TYR A 123 31.32 152.56 -2.85
N GLN A 124 32.28 151.67 -3.10
CA GLN A 124 32.38 150.86 -4.32
C GLN A 124 32.49 149.38 -3.95
N ALA A 125 31.64 148.52 -4.53
CA ALA A 125 31.51 147.10 -4.18
C ALA A 125 32.43 146.14 -4.96
N SER A 126 32.64 144.92 -4.43
CA SER A 126 33.67 143.97 -4.92
C SER A 126 33.13 142.59 -5.28
N CYS A 127 32.14 142.05 -4.57
CA CYS A 127 31.53 140.75 -4.84
C CYS A 127 30.76 140.76 -6.19
N GLN A 128 31.46 140.34 -7.24
CA GLN A 128 30.88 139.91 -8.52
C GLN A 128 30.19 138.53 -8.37
N PRO A 129 29.36 138.07 -9.32
CA PRO A 129 28.62 136.80 -9.17
C PRO A 129 29.44 135.50 -9.34
N PHE A 130 30.74 135.58 -9.68
CA PHE A 130 31.59 134.42 -10.01
C PHE A 130 32.68 133.96 -9.00
N PRO A 131 33.19 134.75 -8.02
CA PRO A 131 34.42 134.38 -7.28
C PRO A 131 34.41 133.06 -6.51
N CYS A 132 33.25 132.55 -6.10
CA CYS A 132 33.13 131.36 -5.25
C CYS A 132 32.75 130.09 -6.03
N SER A 133 33.21 129.97 -7.28
CA SER A 133 33.00 128.82 -8.18
C SER A 133 31.54 128.37 -8.39
N GLN A 134 30.55 129.21 -8.08
CA GLN A 134 29.12 128.85 -7.95
C GLN A 134 28.87 127.73 -6.91
N ARG A 135 29.81 127.55 -5.97
CA ARG A 135 29.85 126.50 -4.92
C ARG A 135 29.97 127.10 -3.50
N GLY A 136 29.67 128.39 -3.35
CA GLY A 136 29.69 129.12 -2.09
C GLY A 136 29.16 130.54 -2.25
N GLU A 137 28.92 131.22 -1.12
CA GLU A 137 28.45 132.61 -1.07
C GLU A 137 29.63 133.59 -0.94
N CYS A 138 29.57 134.73 -1.66
CA CYS A 138 30.59 135.79 -1.60
C CYS A 138 30.27 136.78 -0.49
N VAL A 139 31.18 136.92 0.49
CA VAL A 139 31.01 137.79 1.65
C VAL A 139 32.06 138.91 1.61
N GLU A 140 31.57 140.15 1.53
CA GLU A 140 32.39 141.36 1.53
C GLU A 140 33.10 141.57 2.88
N THR A 141 34.32 142.08 2.87
CA THR A 141 35.10 142.41 4.08
C THR A 141 35.90 143.70 3.89
N ILE A 142 36.46 144.26 4.97
CA ILE A 142 37.29 145.46 4.88
C ILE A 142 38.57 145.12 4.11
N GLY A 143 38.70 145.61 2.87
CA GLY A 143 39.87 145.42 2.02
C GLY A 143 39.89 144.13 1.17
N SER A 144 38.87 143.27 1.23
CA SER A 144 38.81 142.00 0.47
C SER A 144 37.37 141.44 0.40
N TYR A 145 37.15 140.34 -0.31
CA TYR A 145 36.03 139.43 -0.06
C TYR A 145 36.55 138.10 0.54
N ARG A 146 35.63 137.23 0.98
CA ARG A 146 35.86 135.79 1.24
C ARG A 146 34.73 134.96 0.64
N CYS A 147 34.94 133.65 0.49
CA CYS A 147 33.91 132.70 0.08
C CYS A 147 33.50 131.77 1.23
N GLU A 148 32.19 131.54 1.38
CA GLU A 148 31.63 130.59 2.35
C GLU A 148 31.03 129.40 1.60
N CYS A 149 31.74 128.27 1.61
CA CYS A 149 31.49 127.15 0.71
C CYS A 149 30.29 126.29 1.10
N TYR A 150 29.59 125.77 0.09
CA TYR A 150 28.52 124.80 0.25
C TYR A 150 29.08 123.42 0.69
N PRO A 151 28.30 122.61 1.43
CA PRO A 151 28.76 121.33 1.96
C PRO A 151 29.33 120.41 0.89
N GLY A 152 30.56 119.91 1.11
CA GLY A 152 31.29 119.05 0.19
C GLY A 152 32.32 119.77 -0.69
N PHE A 153 32.44 121.10 -0.58
CA PHE A 153 33.47 121.89 -1.25
C PHE A 153 34.33 122.70 -0.26
N HIS A 154 35.59 122.98 -0.63
CA HIS A 154 36.53 123.77 0.16
C HIS A 154 37.51 124.57 -0.72
N GLY A 155 38.51 125.18 -0.09
CA GLY A 155 39.47 126.08 -0.72
C GLY A 155 38.98 127.53 -0.77
N PRO A 156 39.85 128.50 -1.10
CA PRO A 156 39.53 129.93 -1.02
C PRO A 156 38.44 130.38 -2.00
N GLU A 157 38.24 129.65 -3.10
CA GLU A 157 37.24 129.92 -4.15
C GLU A 157 36.17 128.82 -4.23
N CYS A 158 36.09 127.90 -3.25
CA CYS A 158 35.17 126.75 -3.21
C CYS A 158 35.28 125.80 -4.43
N ALA A 159 36.44 125.75 -5.07
CA ALA A 159 36.69 124.94 -6.27
C ALA A 159 36.89 123.45 -5.92
N ASP A 160 37.60 123.16 -4.84
CA ASP A 160 37.99 121.81 -4.44
C ASP A 160 36.79 121.03 -3.90
N ALA A 161 36.68 119.75 -4.25
CA ALA A 161 35.67 118.84 -3.70
C ALA A 161 36.31 117.93 -2.64
N VAL A 162 35.62 117.73 -1.50
CA VAL A 162 36.07 116.83 -0.43
C VAL A 162 36.27 115.42 -0.97
N GLN A 163 37.46 114.83 -0.77
CA GLN A 163 37.79 113.49 -1.31
C GLN A 163 37.71 112.40 -0.24
N CYS A 164 36.83 111.43 -0.45
CA CYS A 164 36.70 110.25 0.41
C CYS A 164 37.80 109.21 0.11
N ALA A 165 38.05 108.32 1.07
CA ALA A 165 39.04 107.25 0.91
C ALA A 165 38.71 106.34 -0.31
N LYS A 166 39.73 105.99 -1.10
CA LYS A 166 39.59 105.08 -2.25
C LYS A 166 39.03 103.72 -1.81
N LEU A 167 38.02 103.22 -2.52
CA LEU A 167 37.41 101.92 -2.26
C LEU A 167 38.18 100.79 -2.97
N GLU A 168 38.53 99.74 -2.24
CA GLU A 168 39.23 98.55 -2.76
C GLU A 168 38.50 97.26 -2.35
N PRO A 169 37.38 96.90 -3.03
CA PRO A 169 36.61 95.70 -2.70
C PRO A 169 37.34 94.42 -3.08
N LYS A 170 37.43 93.47 -2.14
CA LYS A 170 38.00 92.15 -2.38
C LYS A 170 36.93 91.20 -2.92
N GLY A 171 36.97 90.90 -4.22
CA GLY A 171 36.11 89.90 -4.85
C GLY A 171 34.65 90.32 -5.07
N VAL A 172 34.34 91.62 -4.98
CA VAL A 172 33.01 92.17 -5.30
C VAL A 172 33.18 93.20 -6.43
N PRO A 173 32.57 93.00 -7.62
CA PRO A 173 32.61 93.99 -8.69
C PRO A 173 31.84 95.25 -8.28
N MET A 174 32.44 96.41 -8.56
CA MET A 174 31.84 97.72 -8.34
C MET A 174 31.88 98.57 -9.61
N ASN A 175 30.89 99.46 -9.76
CA ASN A 175 30.81 100.43 -10.84
C ASN A 175 30.63 101.83 -10.24
N CYS A 176 31.53 102.76 -10.54
CA CYS A 176 31.57 104.09 -9.90
C CYS A 176 31.33 105.22 -10.89
N SER A 177 30.61 106.26 -10.42
CA SER A 177 30.44 107.54 -11.10
C SER A 177 31.05 108.65 -10.24
N HIS A 178 31.79 109.56 -10.87
CA HIS A 178 32.65 110.56 -10.21
C HIS A 178 32.38 111.99 -10.73
N PRO A 179 31.27 112.64 -10.32
CA PRO A 179 30.85 113.92 -10.90
C PRO A 179 31.82 115.08 -10.68
N TYR A 180 32.61 115.03 -9.59
CA TYR A 180 33.54 116.10 -9.17
C TYR A 180 34.97 115.58 -8.95
N GLY A 181 35.36 114.50 -9.66
CA GLY A 181 36.67 113.85 -9.54
C GLY A 181 36.64 112.53 -8.77
N ASP A 182 37.72 111.76 -8.91
CA ASP A 182 37.81 110.38 -8.43
C ASP A 182 37.65 110.28 -6.90
N PHE A 183 36.61 109.57 -6.49
CA PHE A 183 36.19 109.41 -5.08
C PHE A 183 35.89 110.73 -4.33
N SER A 184 35.72 111.84 -5.06
CA SER A 184 35.27 113.13 -4.52
C SER A 184 33.80 113.12 -4.08
N TYR A 185 33.38 114.18 -3.36
CA TYR A 185 32.01 114.42 -2.92
C TYR A 185 30.96 114.10 -4.00
N ASN A 186 29.85 113.47 -3.59
CA ASN A 186 28.77 113.01 -4.47
C ASN A 186 29.19 111.94 -5.52
N SER A 187 30.42 111.41 -5.46
CA SER A 187 30.73 110.14 -6.11
C SER A 187 29.80 109.04 -5.60
N SER A 188 29.35 108.16 -6.50
CA SER A 188 28.50 107.03 -6.17
C SER A 188 29.04 105.74 -6.78
N CYS A 189 29.26 104.72 -5.96
CA CYS A 189 29.70 103.39 -6.38
C CYS A 189 28.59 102.36 -6.11
N GLU A 190 28.13 101.69 -7.16
CA GLU A 190 27.21 100.54 -7.09
C GLU A 190 28.01 99.24 -6.97
N PHE A 191 27.57 98.33 -6.10
CA PHE A 191 28.13 97.00 -5.87
C PHE A 191 27.11 95.94 -6.27
N ARG A 192 27.57 94.82 -6.82
CA ARG A 192 26.72 93.66 -7.11
C ARG A 192 27.48 92.37 -6.81
N CYS A 193 26.80 91.39 -6.21
CA CYS A 193 27.36 90.05 -6.03
C CYS A 193 27.22 89.21 -7.30
N HIS A 194 28.09 88.20 -7.44
CA HIS A 194 27.93 87.15 -8.45
C HIS A 194 26.76 86.21 -8.08
N GLU A 195 26.24 85.48 -9.07
CA GLU A 195 25.15 84.52 -8.87
C GLU A 195 25.49 83.47 -7.79
N GLY A 196 24.52 83.15 -6.95
CA GLY A 196 24.70 82.25 -5.80
C GLY A 196 25.26 82.92 -4.53
N PHE A 197 25.52 84.23 -4.54
CA PHE A 197 25.96 85.00 -3.37
C PHE A 197 24.99 86.14 -3.04
N GLU A 198 24.55 86.20 -1.78
CA GLU A 198 23.72 87.27 -1.23
C GLU A 198 24.59 88.45 -0.75
N GLN A 199 24.12 89.68 -0.97
CA GLN A 199 24.81 90.89 -0.54
C GLN A 199 24.40 91.32 0.88
N ARG A 200 25.35 91.31 1.81
CA ARG A 200 25.20 91.93 3.13
C ARG A 200 25.74 93.36 3.12
N GLY A 201 24.83 94.32 3.23
CA GLY A 201 25.13 95.75 3.24
C GLY A 201 24.47 96.50 2.08
N PRO A 202 24.57 97.84 2.05
CA PRO A 202 23.94 98.66 1.00
C PRO A 202 24.66 98.49 -0.34
N GLY A 203 23.88 98.33 -1.41
CA GLY A 203 24.39 98.15 -2.78
C GLY A 203 24.89 99.42 -3.45
N VAL A 204 24.73 100.59 -2.83
CA VAL A 204 25.27 101.87 -3.33
C VAL A 204 25.91 102.61 -2.18
N LEU A 205 27.18 103.01 -2.35
CA LEU A 205 27.89 103.92 -1.45
C LEU A 205 28.02 105.30 -2.09
N ARG A 206 27.88 106.36 -1.28
CA ARG A 206 28.09 107.76 -1.69
C ARG A 206 29.12 108.46 -0.81
N CYS A 207 29.98 109.28 -1.42
CA CYS A 207 30.92 110.14 -0.71
C CYS A 207 30.20 111.38 -0.14
N LEU A 208 30.26 111.57 1.18
CA LEU A 208 29.53 112.60 1.92
C LEU A 208 30.39 113.86 2.14
N PRO A 209 29.77 115.01 2.52
CA PRO A 209 30.51 116.21 2.92
C PRO A 209 31.46 116.02 4.11
N SER A 210 31.26 114.98 4.92
CA SER A 210 32.09 114.61 6.08
C SER A 210 33.41 113.91 5.72
N GLN A 211 33.73 113.75 4.43
CA GLN A 211 34.87 112.96 3.93
C GLN A 211 34.73 111.43 4.11
N GLU A 212 33.56 110.99 4.58
CA GLU A 212 33.23 109.57 4.79
C GLU A 212 32.31 109.03 3.69
N TRP A 213 32.32 107.71 3.51
CA TRP A 213 31.31 107.02 2.72
C TRP A 213 30.04 106.79 3.54
N SER A 214 28.89 106.79 2.86
CA SER A 214 27.58 106.57 3.48
C SER A 214 27.41 105.24 4.22
N ALA A 215 28.29 104.27 3.99
CA ALA A 215 28.45 103.03 4.76
C ALA A 215 29.78 102.34 4.39
N ASN A 216 30.08 101.22 5.06
CA ASN A 216 31.17 100.32 4.69
C ASN A 216 30.86 99.52 3.40
N ILE A 217 31.92 99.02 2.75
CA ILE A 217 31.83 98.14 1.57
C ILE A 217 30.98 96.90 1.90
N PRO A 218 29.96 96.55 1.09
CA PRO A 218 29.14 95.36 1.32
C PRO A 218 29.93 94.06 1.08
N THR A 219 29.52 92.98 1.74
CA THR A 219 30.13 91.65 1.59
C THR A 219 29.19 90.68 0.87
N CYS A 220 29.74 89.86 -0.02
CA CYS A 220 28.99 88.80 -0.69
C CYS A 220 29.17 87.48 0.07
N THR A 221 28.08 86.94 0.62
CA THR A 221 28.06 85.65 1.33
C THR A 221 27.33 84.61 0.50
N ALA A 222 27.93 83.41 0.31
CA ALA A 222 27.29 82.33 -0.45
C ALA A 222 25.93 81.98 0.16
N ILE A 223 24.92 81.79 -0.69
CA ILE A 223 23.55 81.53 -0.27
C ILE A 223 23.46 80.17 0.42
N THR A 224 22.82 80.11 1.59
CA THR A 224 22.71 78.90 2.41
C THR A 224 21.42 78.13 2.11
N CYS A 225 21.53 76.86 1.73
CA CYS A 225 20.40 75.96 1.63
C CYS A 225 20.08 75.29 2.99
N PRO A 226 18.86 74.76 3.20
CA PRO A 226 18.51 74.01 4.40
C PRO A 226 19.49 72.85 4.70
N VAL A 227 19.82 72.64 5.98
CA VAL A 227 20.75 71.57 6.38
C VAL A 227 20.16 70.19 6.09
N LEU A 228 20.82 69.41 5.24
CA LEU A 228 20.45 68.03 4.94
C LEU A 228 20.89 67.09 6.07
N ARG A 229 20.17 65.97 6.20
CA ARG A 229 20.49 64.85 7.10
C ARG A 229 20.51 63.55 6.30
N ALA A 230 21.20 62.53 6.81
CA ALA A 230 21.07 61.19 6.27
C ALA A 230 19.62 60.69 6.46
N PRO A 231 19.02 60.02 5.46
CA PRO A 231 17.74 59.34 5.65
C PRO A 231 17.92 58.14 6.58
N ASP A 232 16.85 57.71 7.22
CA ASP A 232 16.84 56.50 8.05
C ASP A 232 17.31 55.29 7.24
N GLN A 233 18.13 54.44 7.85
CA GLN A 233 18.83 53.33 7.18
C GLN A 233 19.69 53.72 5.97
N GLY A 234 20.11 55.00 5.88
CA GLY A 234 21.03 55.50 4.87
C GLY A 234 22.26 56.21 5.44
N LYS A 235 23.02 56.82 4.52
CA LYS A 235 24.23 57.61 4.76
C LYS A 235 24.24 58.82 3.83
N LEU A 236 24.75 59.94 4.34
CA LEU A 236 24.93 61.20 3.64
C LEU A 236 26.43 61.50 3.53
N ASN A 237 26.89 61.90 2.34
CA ASN A 237 28.26 62.38 2.12
C ASN A 237 28.20 63.70 1.33
N CYS A 238 28.72 64.79 1.89
CA CYS A 238 28.61 66.12 1.29
C CYS A 238 29.98 66.74 1.00
N SER A 239 30.10 67.33 -0.19
CA SER A 239 31.16 68.27 -0.55
C SER A 239 30.63 69.70 -0.36
N HIS A 240 31.44 70.58 0.22
CA HIS A 240 31.06 71.96 0.55
C HIS A 240 32.10 72.94 -0.02
N LEU A 241 31.73 73.65 -1.08
CA LEU A 241 32.67 74.49 -1.85
C LEU A 241 32.90 75.88 -1.21
N HIS A 242 31.86 76.48 -0.65
CA HIS A 242 31.87 77.85 -0.10
C HIS A 242 31.43 77.94 1.37
N GLY A 243 31.32 76.79 2.04
CA GLY A 243 30.83 76.65 3.42
C GLY A 243 29.73 75.59 3.52
N ASN A 244 29.49 75.09 4.74
CA ASN A 244 28.55 73.99 4.98
C ASN A 244 27.14 74.32 4.47
N PHE A 245 26.63 73.49 3.56
CA PHE A 245 25.31 73.60 2.92
C PHE A 245 25.05 74.94 2.17
N THR A 246 26.12 75.61 1.73
CA THR A 246 26.02 76.81 0.86
C THR A 246 26.03 76.47 -0.64
N PHE A 247 25.72 77.45 -1.49
CA PHE A 247 25.72 77.35 -2.95
C PHE A 247 26.89 76.53 -3.52
N GLY A 248 26.60 75.60 -4.44
CA GLY A 248 27.59 74.67 -4.99
C GLY A 248 28.00 73.54 -4.03
N SER A 249 27.35 73.39 -2.87
CA SER A 249 27.45 72.16 -2.08
C SER A 249 26.70 71.02 -2.76
N THR A 250 27.35 69.86 -2.87
CA THR A 250 26.74 68.65 -3.45
C THR A 250 26.75 67.53 -2.41
N CYS A 251 25.59 66.95 -2.15
CA CYS A 251 25.39 65.89 -1.17
C CYS A 251 24.90 64.61 -1.86
N ALA A 252 25.67 63.53 -1.73
CA ALA A 252 25.33 62.20 -2.21
C ALA A 252 24.71 61.33 -1.11
N PHE A 253 23.77 60.48 -1.51
CA PHE A 253 22.98 59.61 -0.65
C PHE A 253 23.24 58.14 -0.98
N SER A 254 23.23 57.28 0.03
CA SER A 254 23.36 55.84 -0.14
C SER A 254 22.62 55.09 0.97
N CYS A 255 22.10 53.90 0.68
CA CYS A 255 21.38 53.08 1.64
C CYS A 255 22.25 51.98 2.25
N GLN A 256 21.85 51.47 3.41
CA GLN A 256 22.47 50.29 4.03
C GLN A 256 22.05 49.00 3.31
N LYS A 257 22.79 47.90 3.52
CA LYS A 257 22.52 46.61 2.87
C LYS A 257 21.07 46.18 3.11
N GLY A 258 20.36 45.85 2.04
CA GLY A 258 18.95 45.41 2.10
C GLY A 258 17.92 46.54 2.00
N PHE A 259 18.37 47.78 1.79
CA PHE A 259 17.53 48.94 1.51
C PHE A 259 17.89 49.54 0.15
N VAL A 260 16.88 49.99 -0.61
CA VAL A 260 17.01 50.66 -1.91
C VAL A 260 16.76 52.16 -1.78
N LEU A 261 17.49 52.97 -2.56
CA LEU A 261 17.34 54.41 -2.55
C LEU A 261 16.16 54.83 -3.45
N MET A 262 15.17 55.48 -2.85
CA MET A 262 13.98 55.99 -3.52
C MET A 262 14.07 57.52 -3.59
N GLY A 263 14.52 58.02 -4.73
CA GLY A 263 14.79 59.45 -5.00
C GLY A 263 16.12 59.67 -5.72
N PRO A 264 16.61 60.91 -5.83
CA PRO A 264 17.88 61.21 -6.49
C PRO A 264 19.09 60.75 -5.66
N GLU A 265 20.11 60.19 -6.34
CA GLU A 265 21.37 59.75 -5.71
C GLU A 265 22.20 60.92 -5.14
N SER A 266 22.04 62.12 -5.70
CA SER A 266 22.69 63.33 -5.21
C SER A 266 21.78 64.56 -5.35
N ARG A 267 22.02 65.56 -4.49
CA ARG A 267 21.35 66.86 -4.53
C ARG A 267 22.40 67.97 -4.44
N GLU A 268 22.13 69.10 -5.08
CA GLU A 268 23.00 70.26 -5.14
C GLU A 268 22.30 71.52 -4.62
N CYS A 269 23.02 72.37 -3.89
CA CYS A 269 22.50 73.63 -3.36
C CYS A 269 22.54 74.72 -4.44
N THR A 270 21.37 75.12 -4.93
CA THR A 270 21.21 76.06 -6.04
C THR A 270 21.30 77.53 -5.62
N ALA A 271 21.46 78.43 -6.59
CA ALA A 271 21.51 79.88 -6.37
C ALA A 271 20.22 80.49 -5.78
N THR A 272 19.12 79.73 -5.66
CA THR A 272 17.89 80.16 -4.99
C THR A 272 17.80 79.73 -3.52
N GLY A 273 18.86 79.10 -2.97
CA GLY A 273 18.84 78.57 -1.60
C GLY A 273 18.02 77.29 -1.43
N THR A 274 17.70 76.60 -2.54
CA THR A 274 16.97 75.34 -2.55
C THR A 274 17.82 74.19 -3.09
N TRP A 275 17.55 72.96 -2.64
CA TRP A 275 18.22 71.75 -3.13
C TRP A 275 17.55 71.20 -4.39
N THR A 276 18.33 70.74 -5.36
CA THR A 276 17.81 70.04 -6.54
C THR A 276 17.09 68.74 -6.18
N GLY A 277 16.07 68.38 -6.96
CA GLY A 277 15.28 67.15 -6.80
C GLY A 277 14.50 67.05 -5.49
N ASP A 278 13.81 65.92 -5.29
CA ASP A 278 13.12 65.60 -4.04
C ASP A 278 14.06 65.07 -2.95
N THR A 279 13.59 64.97 -1.71
CA THR A 279 14.34 64.34 -0.61
C THR A 279 14.30 62.81 -0.75
N PRO A 280 15.44 62.14 -1.00
CA PRO A 280 15.47 60.68 -1.13
C PRO A 280 15.31 59.99 0.22
N ARG A 281 14.81 58.76 0.18
CA ARG A 281 14.61 57.90 1.35
C ARG A 281 15.07 56.46 1.05
N CYS A 282 15.42 55.71 2.09
CA CYS A 282 15.78 54.30 1.95
C CYS A 282 14.58 53.42 2.31
N GLU A 283 14.08 52.65 1.35
CA GLU A 283 12.99 51.68 1.57
C GLU A 283 13.57 50.27 1.66
N ALA A 284 13.04 49.42 2.53
CA ALA A 284 13.50 48.04 2.66
C ALA A 284 13.12 47.24 1.41
N ILE A 285 14.05 46.43 0.89
CA ILE A 285 13.81 45.66 -0.34
C ILE A 285 12.73 44.61 -0.08
N SER A 286 11.65 44.62 -0.88
CA SER A 286 10.54 43.66 -0.79
C SER A 286 10.85 42.36 -1.51
N CYS A 287 10.56 41.22 -0.87
CA CYS A 287 10.50 39.91 -1.50
C CYS A 287 9.07 39.59 -2.00
N PRO A 288 8.88 38.59 -2.88
CA PRO A 288 7.57 38.10 -3.28
C PRO A 288 6.69 37.72 -2.07
N MET A 289 5.40 38.08 -2.13
CA MET A 289 4.45 37.75 -1.07
C MET A 289 4.24 36.23 -0.98
N LEU A 290 4.52 35.66 0.19
CA LEU A 290 4.30 34.23 0.45
C LEU A 290 2.88 33.96 0.96
N ARG A 291 2.48 32.69 0.91
CA ARG A 291 1.22 32.15 1.45
C ARG A 291 1.54 30.87 2.23
N ALA A 292 0.66 30.49 3.16
CA ALA A 292 0.72 29.17 3.77
C ALA A 292 0.49 28.09 2.70
N PRO A 293 1.18 26.94 2.75
CA PRO A 293 0.90 25.80 1.89
C PRO A 293 -0.43 25.14 2.27
N ASP A 294 -1.04 24.43 1.33
CA ASP A 294 -2.24 23.64 1.59
C ASP A 294 -1.95 22.56 2.65
N GLN A 295 -2.89 22.37 3.59
CA GLN A 295 -2.72 21.52 4.79
C GLN A 295 -1.54 21.92 5.70
N GLY A 296 -1.11 23.19 5.65
CA GLY A 296 -0.08 23.74 6.52
C GLY A 296 -0.35 25.15 7.02
N GLU A 297 0.57 25.63 7.83
CA GLU A 297 0.57 26.93 8.49
C GLU A 297 1.88 27.67 8.19
N MET A 298 1.81 29.01 8.17
CA MET A 298 2.95 29.89 7.96
C MET A 298 2.96 30.98 9.02
N HIS A 299 4.04 31.08 9.79
CA HIS A 299 4.24 32.14 10.77
C HIS A 299 5.39 33.04 10.34
N CYS A 300 5.09 34.31 10.02
CA CYS A 300 6.07 35.28 9.57
C CYS A 300 6.37 36.35 10.62
N SER A 301 7.65 36.66 10.77
CA SER A 301 8.18 37.80 11.51
C SER A 301 8.68 38.85 10.52
N HIS A 302 8.32 40.11 10.74
CA HIS A 302 8.54 41.22 9.82
C HIS A 302 9.23 42.38 10.54
N LEU A 303 10.48 42.68 10.14
CA LEU A 303 11.34 43.62 10.87
C LEU A 303 11.25 45.07 10.34
N HIS A 304 11.01 45.24 9.04
CA HIS A 304 11.01 46.54 8.35
C HIS A 304 9.77 46.76 7.45
N GLY A 305 8.83 45.82 7.45
CA GLY A 305 7.65 45.80 6.59
C GLY A 305 7.24 44.37 6.25
N ASN A 306 6.01 44.17 5.77
CA ASN A 306 5.53 42.85 5.40
C ASN A 306 6.34 42.32 4.20
N PHE A 307 6.97 41.16 4.39
CA PHE A 307 7.81 40.47 3.39
C PHE A 307 9.01 41.29 2.88
N THR A 308 9.49 42.27 3.63
CA THR A 308 10.73 43.02 3.31
C THR A 308 11.99 42.32 3.85
N TYR A 309 13.17 42.78 3.41
CA TYR A 309 14.49 42.35 3.87
C TYR A 309 14.55 42.08 5.39
N GLY A 310 15.13 40.93 5.76
CA GLY A 310 15.21 40.47 7.15
C GLY A 310 13.90 39.90 7.72
N SER A 311 12.81 39.83 6.93
CA SER A 311 11.64 39.02 7.31
C SER A 311 12.03 37.54 7.34
N MET A 312 11.58 36.83 8.38
CA MET A 312 11.70 35.37 8.46
C MET A 312 10.32 34.73 8.56
N CYS A 313 10.02 33.80 7.65
CA CYS A 313 8.79 33.00 7.65
C CYS A 313 9.12 31.54 7.94
N ALA A 314 8.45 30.95 8.92
CA ALA A 314 8.54 29.53 9.26
C ALA A 314 7.27 28.77 8.83
N PHE A 315 7.44 27.52 8.46
CA PHE A 315 6.39 26.64 7.94
C PHE A 315 6.25 25.38 8.78
N SER A 316 5.01 24.92 8.93
CA SER A 316 4.66 23.68 9.61
C SER A 316 3.42 23.07 8.97
N CYS A 317 3.38 21.74 8.85
CA CYS A 317 2.19 21.04 8.34
C CYS A 317 1.24 20.66 9.46
N GLN A 318 -0.03 20.47 9.11
CA GLN A 318 -1.06 19.98 10.03
C GLN A 318 -0.84 18.49 10.36
N THR A 319 -1.41 18.03 11.48
CA THR A 319 -1.26 16.65 11.96
C THR A 319 -1.58 15.62 10.87
N GLY A 320 -0.62 14.71 10.62
CA GLY A 320 -0.74 13.69 9.57
C GLY A 320 -0.14 14.08 8.22
N PHE A 321 0.43 15.28 8.09
CA PHE A 321 1.18 15.73 6.92
C PHE A 321 2.64 16.05 7.30
N ALA A 322 3.58 15.74 6.40
CA ALA A 322 5.00 16.04 6.53
C ALA A 322 5.40 17.21 5.63
N LEU A 323 6.27 18.08 6.12
CA LEU A 323 6.78 19.22 5.36
C LEU A 323 7.90 18.78 4.42
N VAL A 324 7.69 18.97 3.12
CA VAL A 324 8.69 18.72 2.07
C VAL A 324 9.28 20.07 1.63
N GLY A 325 10.56 20.27 1.94
CA GLY A 325 11.30 21.49 1.64
C GLY A 325 12.03 22.07 2.86
N LEU A 326 12.28 23.37 2.84
CA LEU A 326 12.90 24.11 3.95
C LEU A 326 11.86 24.55 4.98
N GLN A 327 12.18 24.39 6.26
CA GLN A 327 11.29 24.78 7.36
C GLN A 327 11.16 26.31 7.55
N SER A 328 12.13 27.09 7.07
CA SER A 328 12.09 28.55 7.15
C SER A 328 12.80 29.25 6.00
N PHE A 329 12.33 30.45 5.67
CA PHE A 329 12.97 31.36 4.72
C PHE A 329 13.30 32.71 5.34
N GLU A 330 14.38 33.32 4.84
CA GLU A 330 14.77 34.71 5.09
C GLU A 330 14.61 35.53 3.79
N CYS A 331 14.05 36.74 3.87
CA CYS A 331 14.02 37.65 2.73
C CYS A 331 15.38 38.34 2.57
N THR A 332 16.10 38.00 1.50
CA THR A 332 17.49 38.43 1.29
C THR A 332 17.60 39.84 0.72
N ALA A 333 18.81 40.43 0.78
CA ALA A 333 19.11 41.74 0.22
C ALA A 333 19.04 41.81 -1.34
N MET A 334 18.66 40.72 -2.01
CA MET A 334 18.40 40.66 -3.45
C MET A 334 16.91 40.70 -3.81
N GLY A 335 16.01 40.77 -2.82
CA GLY A 335 14.57 40.68 -3.05
C GLY A 335 14.07 39.26 -3.33
N THR A 336 14.86 38.24 -3.01
CA THR A 336 14.48 36.83 -3.11
C THR A 336 14.51 36.14 -1.75
N TRP A 337 13.70 35.11 -1.57
CA TRP A 337 13.77 34.22 -0.41
C TRP A 337 14.96 33.27 -0.51
N THR A 338 15.32 32.62 0.59
CA THR A 338 16.41 31.63 0.67
C THR A 338 16.06 30.25 0.09
N GLY A 339 14.82 30.02 -0.35
CA GLY A 339 14.39 28.79 -1.02
C GLY A 339 12.98 28.88 -1.60
N ASP A 340 12.57 27.82 -2.28
CA ASP A 340 11.27 27.70 -2.95
C ASP A 340 10.20 27.13 -2.02
N THR A 341 8.97 27.67 -2.10
CA THR A 341 7.82 27.38 -1.23
C THR A 341 7.67 25.88 -0.92
N PRO A 342 7.67 25.45 0.36
CA PRO A 342 7.53 24.04 0.71
C PRO A 342 6.07 23.62 0.59
N HIS A 343 5.83 22.31 0.49
CA HIS A 343 4.48 21.75 0.47
C HIS A 343 4.31 20.65 1.53
N CYS A 344 3.06 20.35 1.87
CA CYS A 344 2.70 19.34 2.87
C CYS A 344 2.21 18.07 2.18
N GLU A 345 2.95 16.97 2.31
CA GLU A 345 2.55 15.66 1.79
C GLU A 345 1.92 14.81 2.90
N ALA A 346 0.82 14.11 2.62
CA ALA A 346 0.17 13.25 3.59
C ALA A 346 1.07 12.06 3.95
N ILE A 347 1.24 11.77 5.24
CA ILE A 347 2.19 10.76 5.71
C ILE A 347 1.75 9.37 5.25
N THR A 348 2.64 8.64 4.58
CA THR A 348 2.35 7.34 3.96
C THR A 348 2.58 6.18 4.92
N CYS A 349 1.58 5.31 5.08
CA CYS A 349 1.71 4.02 5.78
C CYS A 349 2.21 2.91 4.84
N PRO A 350 2.74 1.79 5.38
CA PRO A 350 3.10 0.63 4.57
C PRO A 350 1.94 0.14 3.69
N VAL A 351 2.23 -0.16 2.41
CA VAL A 351 1.22 -0.61 1.44
C VAL A 351 0.63 -1.96 1.86
N LEU A 352 -0.67 -1.98 2.16
CA LEU A 352 -1.42 -3.20 2.45
C LEU A 352 -1.73 -3.98 1.17
N ARG A 353 -2.01 -5.27 1.32
CA ARG A 353 -2.44 -6.19 0.26
C ARG A 353 -3.62 -7.02 0.77
N ALA A 354 -4.45 -7.51 -0.14
CA ALA A 354 -5.47 -8.49 0.22
C ALA A 354 -4.82 -9.76 0.78
N PRO A 355 -5.36 -10.35 1.87
CA PRO A 355 -4.91 -11.64 2.36
C PRO A 355 -5.29 -12.75 1.38
N ASP A 356 -4.57 -13.87 1.41
CA ASP A 356 -4.92 -15.05 0.62
C ASP A 356 -6.34 -15.53 0.99
N GLN A 357 -7.17 -15.80 -0.03
CA GLN A 357 -8.60 -16.14 0.10
C GLN A 357 -9.45 -15.03 0.77
N GLY A 358 -9.04 -13.77 0.66
CA GLY A 358 -9.81 -12.60 1.06
C GLY A 358 -9.73 -11.43 0.08
N GLU A 359 -10.38 -10.34 0.44
CA GLU A 359 -10.44 -9.08 -0.31
C GLU A 359 -10.02 -7.91 0.59
N LEU A 360 -9.56 -6.82 -0.03
CA LEU A 360 -9.15 -5.59 0.63
C LEU A 360 -9.83 -4.41 -0.07
N ASN A 361 -10.63 -3.66 0.67
CA ASN A 361 -11.31 -2.47 0.18
C ASN A 361 -10.85 -1.24 0.98
N CYS A 362 -10.12 -0.33 0.33
CA CYS A 362 -9.54 0.85 0.97
C CYS A 362 -10.19 2.13 0.46
N SER A 363 -10.59 3.00 1.39
CA SER A 363 -10.83 4.42 1.10
C SER A 363 -9.52 5.20 1.31
N HIS A 364 -9.26 6.14 0.39
CA HIS A 364 -8.03 6.92 0.34
C HIS A 364 -8.38 8.41 0.23
N LEU A 365 -8.19 9.17 1.32
CA LEU A 365 -8.64 10.56 1.40
C LEU A 365 -7.62 11.56 0.82
N HIS A 366 -6.32 11.30 1.01
CA HIS A 366 -5.23 12.19 0.60
C HIS A 366 -4.20 11.54 -0.33
N GLY A 367 -4.36 10.25 -0.63
CA GLY A 367 -3.44 9.45 -1.45
C GLY A 367 -3.53 7.97 -1.08
N ASN A 368 -2.96 7.11 -1.94
CA ASN A 368 -2.98 5.67 -1.70
C ASN A 368 -2.15 5.33 -0.44
N PHE A 369 -2.82 4.75 0.56
CA PHE A 369 -2.25 4.35 1.85
C PHE A 369 -1.64 5.51 2.67
N THR A 370 -2.07 6.76 2.43
CA THR A 370 -1.68 7.92 3.27
C THR A 370 -2.57 8.06 4.51
N PHE A 371 -2.17 8.94 5.43
CA PHE A 371 -2.94 9.36 6.61
C PHE A 371 -4.45 9.51 6.32
N GLY A 372 -5.28 8.97 7.21
CA GLY A 372 -6.74 8.94 7.05
C GLY A 372 -7.26 7.92 6.04
N SER A 373 -6.39 7.11 5.41
CA SER A 373 -6.84 5.93 4.65
C SER A 373 -7.42 4.90 5.60
N MET A 374 -8.59 4.34 5.25
CA MET A 374 -9.23 3.27 6.01
C MET A 374 -9.42 2.06 5.10
N CYS A 375 -8.82 0.93 5.50
CA CYS A 375 -8.81 -0.31 4.75
C CYS A 375 -9.62 -1.38 5.50
N ALA A 376 -10.72 -1.82 4.91
CA ALA A 376 -11.53 -2.92 5.42
C ALA A 376 -11.17 -4.25 4.74
N PHE A 377 -11.21 -5.32 5.51
CA PHE A 377 -10.86 -6.68 5.08
C PHE A 377 -12.09 -7.58 5.10
N SER A 378 -12.21 -8.46 4.13
CA SER A 378 -13.22 -9.52 4.10
C SER A 378 -12.60 -10.84 3.65
N CYS A 379 -13.19 -11.96 4.08
CA CYS A 379 -12.78 -13.29 3.64
C CYS A 379 -13.80 -13.88 2.67
N GLN A 380 -13.32 -14.74 1.77
CA GLN A 380 -14.19 -15.47 0.84
C GLN A 380 -14.98 -16.55 1.58
N THR A 381 -16.10 -16.99 0.99
CA THR A 381 -17.00 -17.98 1.58
C THR A 381 -16.26 -19.24 2.03
N GLY A 382 -16.42 -19.62 3.29
CA GLY A 382 -15.73 -20.77 3.90
C GLY A 382 -14.43 -20.43 4.64
N PHE A 383 -14.04 -19.15 4.68
CA PHE A 383 -12.92 -18.64 5.47
C PHE A 383 -13.39 -17.62 6.51
N VAL A 384 -12.75 -17.58 7.67
CA VAL A 384 -13.00 -16.64 8.77
C VAL A 384 -11.87 -15.63 8.89
N LEU A 385 -12.22 -14.38 9.18
CA LEU A 385 -11.26 -13.28 9.36
C LEU A 385 -10.59 -13.36 10.73
N MET A 386 -9.26 -13.45 10.75
CA MET A 386 -8.45 -13.51 11.96
C MET A 386 -7.68 -12.20 12.15
N GLY A 387 -8.27 -11.28 12.93
CA GLY A 387 -7.72 -9.97 13.29
C GLY A 387 -8.77 -8.84 13.21
N PRO A 388 -8.38 -7.57 13.20
CA PRO A 388 -9.32 -6.43 13.12
C PRO A 388 -9.96 -6.29 11.72
N GLU A 389 -11.29 -6.13 11.68
CA GLU A 389 -12.07 -5.98 10.43
C GLU A 389 -11.63 -4.80 9.55
N SER A 390 -11.07 -3.75 10.15
CA SER A 390 -10.49 -2.61 9.44
C SER A 390 -9.26 -2.03 10.12
N LEU A 391 -8.40 -1.40 9.33
CA LEU A 391 -7.21 -0.67 9.76
C LEU A 391 -7.26 0.78 9.24
N GLU A 392 -6.76 1.71 10.05
CA GLU A 392 -6.65 3.14 9.71
C GLU A 392 -5.18 3.57 9.69
N CYS A 393 -4.78 4.36 8.68
CA CYS A 393 -3.44 4.91 8.59
C CYS A 393 -3.30 6.15 9.49
N THR A 394 -2.53 6.02 10.57
CA THR A 394 -2.40 7.07 11.59
C THR A 394 -1.36 8.12 11.22
N ALA A 395 -1.38 9.26 11.94
CA ALA A 395 -0.50 10.41 11.69
C ALA A 395 1.01 10.15 11.94
N THR A 396 1.39 8.94 12.37
CA THR A 396 2.80 8.51 12.50
C THR A 396 3.29 7.66 11.33
N GLY A 397 2.44 7.37 10.33
CA GLY A 397 2.76 6.46 9.22
C GLY A 397 2.66 4.98 9.59
N ILE A 398 1.91 4.66 10.65
CA ILE A 398 1.68 3.29 11.14
C ILE A 398 0.17 2.99 11.11
N TRP A 399 -0.22 1.77 10.77
CA TRP A 399 -1.61 1.31 10.85
C TRP A 399 -2.04 1.10 12.31
N THR A 400 -3.34 1.18 12.59
CA THR A 400 -3.92 0.94 13.93
C THR A 400 -3.75 -0.48 14.49
N GLY A 401 -3.23 -1.42 13.69
CA GLY A 401 -2.98 -2.81 14.05
C GLY A 401 -2.30 -3.57 12.91
N ASP A 402 -2.00 -4.85 13.15
CA ASP A 402 -1.39 -5.75 12.16
C ASP A 402 -2.38 -6.19 11.08
N ALA A 403 -1.85 -6.56 9.91
CA ALA A 403 -2.65 -7.07 8.79
C ALA A 403 -3.35 -8.40 9.16
N THR A 404 -4.62 -8.52 8.77
CA THR A 404 -5.42 -9.73 9.01
C THR A 404 -5.06 -10.86 8.04
N ARG A 405 -5.54 -12.06 8.37
CA ARG A 405 -5.48 -13.23 7.49
C ARG A 405 -6.82 -13.97 7.50
N CYS A 406 -7.11 -14.67 6.41
CA CYS A 406 -8.28 -15.54 6.31
C CYS A 406 -7.86 -16.98 6.61
N GLU A 407 -8.48 -17.62 7.60
CA GLU A 407 -8.25 -19.03 7.93
C GLU A 407 -9.47 -19.86 7.51
N ALA A 408 -9.25 -21.06 6.94
CA ALA A 408 -10.34 -21.90 6.47
C ALA A 408 -11.14 -22.46 7.66
N ILE A 409 -12.48 -22.38 7.58
CA ILE A 409 -13.36 -22.78 8.69
C ILE A 409 -13.21 -24.29 8.95
N THR A 410 -12.97 -24.66 10.20
CA THR A 410 -12.77 -26.06 10.63
C THR A 410 -14.10 -26.74 10.92
N CYS A 411 -14.32 -27.93 10.34
CA CYS A 411 -15.36 -28.85 10.78
C CYS A 411 -14.86 -29.75 11.93
N PRO A 412 -15.77 -30.45 12.66
CA PRO A 412 -15.37 -31.46 13.63
C PRO A 412 -14.44 -32.53 13.03
N VAL A 413 -13.41 -32.93 13.75
CA VAL A 413 -12.48 -33.98 13.33
C VAL A 413 -13.23 -35.32 13.20
N LEU A 414 -13.10 -35.97 12.04
CA LEU A 414 -13.65 -37.30 11.80
C LEU A 414 -12.59 -38.38 12.02
N SER A 415 -13.07 -39.60 12.30
CA SER A 415 -12.26 -40.82 12.43
C SER A 415 -12.84 -41.92 11.55
N ALA A 416 -12.02 -42.91 11.18
CA ALA A 416 -12.52 -44.08 10.47
C ALA A 416 -13.53 -44.87 11.33
N PRO A 417 -14.61 -45.42 10.74
CA PRO A 417 -15.54 -46.28 11.45
C PRO A 417 -14.88 -47.62 11.82
N ASP A 418 -15.34 -48.24 12.91
CA ASP A 418 -14.91 -49.58 13.30
C ASP A 418 -15.16 -50.59 12.18
N GLN A 419 -14.16 -51.42 11.86
CA GLN A 419 -14.16 -52.35 10.72
C GLN A 419 -14.30 -51.67 9.34
N GLY A 420 -13.91 -50.40 9.22
CA GLY A 420 -13.83 -49.67 7.96
C GLY A 420 -12.55 -48.86 7.80
N GLU A 421 -12.49 -48.12 6.69
CA GLU A 421 -11.40 -47.22 6.31
C GLU A 421 -11.97 -45.85 5.93
N MET A 422 -11.18 -44.80 6.16
CA MET A 422 -11.51 -43.41 5.81
C MET A 422 -10.36 -42.79 5.05
N HIS A 423 -10.64 -42.21 3.89
CA HIS A 423 -9.66 -41.48 3.08
C HIS A 423 -10.13 -40.03 2.88
N CYS A 424 -9.36 -39.06 3.39
CA CYS A 424 -9.69 -37.64 3.32
C CYS A 424 -8.74 -36.87 2.40
N SER A 425 -9.30 -36.05 1.52
CA SER A 425 -8.59 -34.98 0.80
C SER A 425 -8.80 -33.66 1.53
N HIS A 426 -7.69 -33.00 1.89
CA HIS A 426 -7.68 -31.74 2.65
C HIS A 426 -7.09 -30.62 1.80
N LEU A 427 -7.94 -29.70 1.31
CA LEU A 427 -7.52 -28.65 0.37
C LEU A 427 -6.87 -27.43 1.07
N HIS A 428 -7.37 -27.03 2.24
CA HIS A 428 -6.93 -25.83 2.97
C HIS A 428 -6.43 -26.12 4.40
N GLY A 429 -6.41 -27.39 4.81
CA GLY A 429 -6.01 -27.84 6.15
C GLY A 429 -6.80 -29.07 6.59
N ASN A 430 -6.34 -29.75 7.64
CA ASN A 430 -7.00 -30.97 8.14
C ASN A 430 -8.42 -30.64 8.62
N PHE A 431 -9.41 -31.26 7.99
CA PHE A 431 -10.84 -31.11 8.28
C PHE A 431 -11.37 -29.66 8.15
N THR A 432 -10.72 -28.81 7.34
CA THR A 432 -11.22 -27.46 6.99
C THR A 432 -12.24 -27.50 5.84
N PHE A 433 -12.91 -26.38 5.59
CA PHE A 433 -13.77 -26.13 4.43
C PHE A 433 -13.20 -26.71 3.13
N GLY A 434 -14.05 -27.38 2.35
CA GLY A 434 -13.66 -28.08 1.12
C GLY A 434 -12.87 -29.38 1.35
N SER A 435 -12.68 -29.84 2.60
CA SER A 435 -12.24 -31.20 2.86
C SER A 435 -13.32 -32.20 2.49
N THR A 436 -12.96 -33.27 1.81
CA THR A 436 -13.85 -34.40 1.51
C THR A 436 -13.27 -35.67 2.14
N CYS A 437 -14.08 -36.42 2.89
CA CYS A 437 -13.72 -37.72 3.44
C CYS A 437 -14.62 -38.79 2.84
N ALA A 438 -14.03 -39.81 2.21
CA ALA A 438 -14.72 -40.99 1.70
C ALA A 438 -14.56 -42.17 2.67
N PHE A 439 -15.59 -43.00 2.77
CA PHE A 439 -15.69 -44.10 3.71
C PHE A 439 -15.93 -45.44 3.00
N SER A 440 -15.34 -46.51 3.52
CA SER A 440 -15.56 -47.86 3.03
C SER A 440 -15.47 -48.86 4.17
N CYS A 441 -16.16 -49.99 4.07
CA CYS A 441 -16.11 -51.06 5.06
C CYS A 441 -15.21 -52.21 4.60
N GLN A 442 -14.63 -52.92 5.55
CA GLN A 442 -13.82 -54.11 5.28
C GLN A 442 -14.70 -55.27 4.82
N ALA A 443 -14.10 -56.27 4.15
CA ALA A 443 -14.82 -57.38 3.56
C ALA A 443 -15.66 -58.14 4.62
N GLY A 444 -16.96 -58.31 4.34
CA GLY A 444 -17.93 -58.91 5.26
C GLY A 444 -18.73 -57.90 6.09
N PHE A 445 -18.49 -56.59 5.91
CA PHE A 445 -19.27 -55.50 6.48
C PHE A 445 -19.86 -54.61 5.38
N VAL A 446 -21.00 -53.96 5.65
CA VAL A 446 -21.69 -53.01 4.77
C VAL A 446 -21.72 -51.62 5.40
N LEU A 447 -21.56 -50.58 4.57
CA LEU A 447 -21.57 -49.19 5.01
C LEU A 447 -23.01 -48.70 5.21
N MET A 448 -23.28 -48.16 6.40
CA MET A 448 -24.56 -47.61 6.80
C MET A 448 -24.42 -46.11 6.99
N GLY A 449 -24.88 -45.35 6.00
CA GLY A 449 -24.74 -43.89 5.94
C GLY A 449 -24.22 -43.40 4.58
N PRO A 450 -23.74 -42.16 4.47
CA PRO A 450 -23.20 -41.62 3.22
C PRO A 450 -21.80 -42.15 2.91
N GLU A 451 -21.53 -42.47 1.64
CA GLU A 451 -20.20 -42.92 1.16
C GLU A 451 -19.13 -41.83 1.26
N SER A 452 -19.54 -40.55 1.28
CA SER A 452 -18.63 -39.41 1.47
C SER A 452 -19.28 -38.25 2.20
N LEU A 453 -18.46 -37.49 2.93
CA LEU A 453 -18.82 -36.26 3.63
C LEU A 453 -17.92 -35.10 3.18
N GLU A 454 -18.49 -33.90 3.04
CA GLU A 454 -17.78 -32.68 2.69
C GLU A 454 -17.93 -31.63 3.81
N CYS A 455 -16.83 -30.94 4.15
CA CYS A 455 -16.84 -29.88 5.16
C CYS A 455 -17.34 -28.57 4.54
N THR A 456 -18.52 -28.13 4.96
CA THR A 456 -19.21 -26.97 4.38
C THR A 456 -18.76 -25.63 4.99
N ALA A 457 -19.09 -24.52 4.33
CA ALA A 457 -18.71 -23.17 4.74
C ALA A 457 -19.30 -22.69 6.09
N THR A 458 -20.13 -23.50 6.76
CA THR A 458 -20.64 -23.22 8.11
C THR A 458 -19.86 -23.96 9.21
N GLY A 459 -18.84 -24.75 8.87
CA GLY A 459 -18.09 -25.59 9.82
C GLY A 459 -18.83 -26.88 10.21
N ILE A 460 -19.76 -27.34 9.38
CA ILE A 460 -20.54 -28.56 9.58
C ILE A 460 -20.35 -29.47 8.36
N TRP A 461 -20.30 -30.79 8.57
CA TRP A 461 -20.28 -31.78 7.49
C TRP A 461 -21.63 -31.88 6.79
N THR A 462 -21.65 -32.37 5.55
CA THR A 462 -22.88 -32.59 4.75
C THR A 462 -23.85 -33.63 5.32
N GLY A 463 -23.46 -34.37 6.35
CA GLY A 463 -24.26 -35.39 7.04
C GLY A 463 -23.50 -36.00 8.22
N ASP A 464 -24.14 -36.93 8.91
CA ASP A 464 -23.54 -37.68 10.02
C ASP A 464 -22.53 -38.72 9.53
N ALA A 465 -21.58 -39.09 10.40
CA ALA A 465 -20.56 -40.09 10.10
C ALA A 465 -21.18 -41.49 9.90
N PRO A 466 -20.86 -42.21 8.81
CA PRO A 466 -21.37 -43.57 8.57
C PRO A 466 -20.69 -44.60 9.49
N HIS A 467 -21.34 -45.73 9.70
CA HIS A 467 -20.77 -46.89 10.43
C HIS A 467 -20.83 -48.17 9.60
N CYS A 468 -20.08 -49.19 10.00
CA CYS A 468 -20.04 -50.49 9.32
C CYS A 468 -20.83 -51.54 10.11
N GLU A 469 -21.77 -52.23 9.46
CA GLU A 469 -22.54 -53.34 10.05
C GLU A 469 -22.12 -54.68 9.42
N ALA A 470 -22.02 -55.74 10.22
CA ALA A 470 -21.62 -57.05 9.73
C ALA A 470 -22.74 -57.68 8.88
N ILE A 471 -22.39 -58.19 7.70
CA ILE A 471 -23.34 -58.77 6.74
C ILE A 471 -24.02 -60.00 7.38
N THR A 472 -25.33 -60.08 7.27
CA THR A 472 -26.14 -61.16 7.87
C THR A 472 -26.30 -62.35 6.92
N CYS A 473 -26.12 -63.56 7.43
CA CYS A 473 -26.49 -64.80 6.75
C CYS A 473 -27.91 -65.25 7.17
N PRO A 474 -28.57 -66.13 6.38
CA PRO A 474 -29.84 -66.73 6.76
C PRO A 474 -29.78 -67.44 8.12
N VAL A 475 -30.78 -67.21 8.98
CA VAL A 475 -30.84 -67.80 10.33
C VAL A 475 -30.93 -69.32 10.27
N LEU A 476 -29.91 -70.00 10.80
CA LEU A 476 -29.89 -71.46 10.94
C LEU A 476 -30.76 -71.94 12.10
N ARG A 477 -31.17 -73.22 12.04
CA ARG A 477 -31.94 -73.91 13.09
C ARG A 477 -31.32 -75.29 13.33
N ALA A 478 -31.51 -75.83 14.53
CA ALA A 478 -31.09 -77.19 14.84
C ALA A 478 -31.85 -78.20 13.96
N PRO A 479 -31.18 -79.25 13.43
CA PRO A 479 -31.84 -80.33 12.72
C PRO A 479 -32.66 -81.20 13.69
N ASP A 480 -33.70 -81.87 13.17
CA ASP A 480 -34.49 -82.81 13.97
C ASP A 480 -33.59 -83.94 14.53
N GLN A 481 -33.72 -84.21 15.83
CA GLN A 481 -32.87 -85.14 16.59
C GLN A 481 -31.37 -84.75 16.63
N GLY A 482 -31.06 -83.47 16.45
CA GLY A 482 -29.72 -82.91 16.66
C GLY A 482 -29.72 -81.60 17.45
N GLU A 483 -28.53 -81.05 17.63
CA GLU A 483 -28.27 -79.79 18.32
C GLU A 483 -27.45 -78.86 17.41
N LEU A 484 -27.58 -77.55 17.66
CA LEU A 484 -26.88 -76.49 16.94
C LEU A 484 -26.18 -75.59 17.96
N ASN A 485 -24.86 -75.49 17.86
CA ASN A 485 -24.06 -74.61 18.70
C ASN A 485 -23.37 -73.57 17.82
N CYS A 486 -23.76 -72.30 17.95
CA CYS A 486 -23.23 -71.21 17.14
C CYS A 486 -22.38 -70.25 17.97
N SER A 487 -21.20 -69.92 17.42
CA SER A 487 -20.39 -68.80 17.82
C SER A 487 -20.72 -67.59 16.94
N HIS A 488 -20.89 -66.42 17.55
CA HIS A 488 -21.33 -65.19 16.88
C HIS A 488 -20.36 -64.06 17.22
N LEU A 489 -19.44 -63.75 16.31
CA LEU A 489 -18.35 -62.80 16.55
C LEU A 489 -18.80 -61.34 16.44
N HIS A 490 -19.67 -61.02 15.47
CA HIS A 490 -20.13 -59.66 15.18
C HIS A 490 -21.67 -59.49 15.24
N GLY A 491 -22.36 -60.46 15.86
CA GLY A 491 -23.82 -60.50 15.95
C GLY A 491 -24.42 -61.84 15.53
N ASN A 492 -25.69 -62.06 15.86
CA ASN A 492 -26.36 -63.34 15.60
C ASN A 492 -26.45 -63.63 14.10
N PHE A 493 -25.80 -64.71 13.67
CA PHE A 493 -25.72 -65.17 12.27
C PHE A 493 -25.11 -64.15 11.29
N THR A 494 -24.25 -63.24 11.77
CA THR A 494 -23.47 -62.32 10.92
C THR A 494 -22.17 -62.96 10.41
N PHE A 495 -21.48 -62.29 9.48
CA PHE A 495 -20.15 -62.63 9.00
C PHE A 495 -19.20 -63.11 10.11
N GLY A 496 -18.46 -64.19 9.84
CA GLY A 496 -17.58 -64.83 10.82
C GLY A 496 -18.29 -65.64 11.91
N SER A 497 -19.63 -65.74 11.88
CA SER A 497 -20.35 -66.71 12.71
C SER A 497 -20.02 -68.13 12.25
N MET A 498 -19.63 -69.00 13.19
CA MET A 498 -19.40 -70.42 12.94
C MET A 498 -20.36 -71.26 13.77
N CYS A 499 -21.16 -72.08 13.09
CA CYS A 499 -22.20 -72.93 13.65
C CYS A 499 -21.83 -74.40 13.46
N ALA A 500 -21.65 -75.13 14.57
CA ALA A 500 -21.38 -76.57 14.58
C ALA A 500 -22.66 -77.37 14.85
N PHE A 501 -22.76 -78.54 14.22
CA PHE A 501 -23.91 -79.43 14.29
C PHE A 501 -23.53 -80.75 14.98
N SER A 502 -24.42 -81.27 15.81
CA SER A 502 -24.28 -82.61 16.41
C SER A 502 -25.61 -83.36 16.36
N CYS A 503 -25.54 -84.68 16.38
CA CYS A 503 -26.73 -85.55 16.42
C CYS A 503 -26.85 -86.23 17.78
N GLN A 504 -28.08 -86.47 18.21
CA GLN A 504 -28.37 -87.18 19.46
C GLN A 504 -28.01 -88.67 19.33
N THR A 505 -27.69 -89.30 20.47
CA THR A 505 -27.20 -90.69 20.54
C THR A 505 -28.10 -91.66 19.77
N GLY A 506 -27.55 -92.31 18.74
CA GLY A 506 -28.27 -93.25 17.87
C GLY A 506 -28.62 -92.68 16.48
N PHE A 507 -28.27 -91.43 16.21
CA PHE A 507 -28.36 -90.79 14.90
C PHE A 507 -26.94 -90.41 14.41
N VAL A 508 -26.75 -90.36 13.09
CA VAL A 508 -25.51 -89.95 12.42
C VAL A 508 -25.72 -88.64 11.65
N LEU A 509 -24.72 -87.76 11.64
CA LEU A 509 -24.77 -86.49 10.93
C LEU A 509 -24.55 -86.69 9.43
N MET A 510 -25.44 -86.14 8.62
CA MET A 510 -25.42 -86.19 7.17
C MET A 510 -25.30 -84.76 6.64
N GLY A 511 -24.06 -84.33 6.40
CA GLY A 511 -23.68 -82.97 5.97
C GLY A 511 -22.30 -82.56 6.52
N PRO A 512 -21.87 -81.30 6.34
CA PRO A 512 -20.65 -80.78 6.94
C PRO A 512 -20.80 -80.58 8.46
N GLU A 513 -19.78 -80.90 9.26
CA GLU A 513 -19.84 -80.81 10.73
C GLU A 513 -20.00 -79.37 11.27
N SER A 514 -19.60 -78.37 10.48
CA SER A 514 -19.85 -76.96 10.74
C SER A 514 -20.10 -76.15 9.48
N LEU A 515 -20.79 -75.02 9.63
CA LEU A 515 -20.99 -74.00 8.60
C LEU A 515 -20.48 -72.64 9.11
N GLU A 516 -19.90 -71.86 8.21
CA GLU A 516 -19.38 -70.51 8.47
C GLU A 516 -20.11 -69.48 7.61
N CYS A 517 -20.46 -68.33 8.20
CA CYS A 517 -21.11 -67.22 7.49
C CYS A 517 -20.06 -66.40 6.74
N THR A 518 -20.06 -66.50 5.41
CA THR A 518 -19.06 -65.86 4.54
C THR A 518 -19.35 -64.37 4.31
N ALA A 519 -18.34 -63.64 3.81
CA ALA A 519 -18.41 -62.20 3.53
C ALA A 519 -19.46 -61.78 2.48
N THR A 520 -20.15 -62.73 1.83
CA THR A 520 -21.24 -62.48 0.88
C THR A 520 -22.64 -62.73 1.46
N GLY A 521 -22.75 -63.03 2.76
CA GLY A 521 -24.04 -63.35 3.41
C GLY A 521 -24.55 -64.77 3.13
N ILE A 522 -23.67 -65.68 2.71
CA ILE A 522 -23.99 -67.07 2.38
C ILE A 522 -23.19 -68.01 3.30
N TRP A 523 -23.79 -69.12 3.74
CA TRP A 523 -23.09 -70.17 4.48
C TRP A 523 -22.17 -70.99 3.57
N THR A 524 -21.09 -71.54 4.12
CA THR A 524 -20.10 -72.37 3.37
C THR A 524 -20.63 -73.70 2.80
N GLY A 525 -21.89 -74.05 3.03
CA GLY A 525 -22.52 -75.29 2.57
C GLY A 525 -24.00 -75.39 2.97
N ASP A 526 -24.64 -76.48 2.54
CA ASP A 526 -26.06 -76.76 2.80
C ASP A 526 -26.32 -77.26 4.23
N ALA A 527 -27.59 -77.15 4.66
CA ALA A 527 -28.03 -77.57 5.99
C ALA A 527 -27.89 -79.08 6.22
N THR A 528 -27.23 -79.44 7.33
CA THR A 528 -27.09 -80.83 7.80
C THR A 528 -28.42 -81.43 8.25
N ARG A 529 -28.52 -82.77 8.27
CA ARG A 529 -29.60 -83.50 8.95
C ARG A 529 -29.06 -84.70 9.73
N CYS A 530 -29.82 -85.18 10.71
CA CYS A 530 -29.51 -86.37 11.49
C CYS A 530 -30.35 -87.56 11.00
N GLU A 531 -29.71 -88.67 10.63
CA GLU A 531 -30.38 -89.90 10.17
C GLU A 531 -30.19 -91.04 11.19
N ALA A 532 -31.21 -91.85 11.43
CA ALA A 532 -31.16 -92.91 12.46
C ALA A 532 -30.24 -94.06 12.03
N ILE A 533 -29.36 -94.50 12.95
CA ILE A 533 -28.40 -95.58 12.67
C ILE A 533 -29.14 -96.89 12.39
N THR A 534 -28.81 -97.55 11.27
CA THR A 534 -29.43 -98.81 10.85
C THR A 534 -28.77 -100.03 11.48
N CYS A 535 -29.58 -101.03 11.84
CA CYS A 535 -29.09 -102.37 12.20
C CYS A 535 -29.38 -103.38 11.07
N PRO A 536 -28.66 -104.52 11.00
CA PRO A 536 -28.91 -105.56 10.00
C PRO A 536 -30.36 -106.09 10.05
N VAL A 537 -31.00 -106.28 8.90
CA VAL A 537 -32.39 -106.76 8.80
C VAL A 537 -32.54 -108.14 9.44
N LEU A 538 -33.48 -108.27 10.39
CA LEU A 538 -33.81 -109.54 11.05
C LEU A 538 -34.86 -110.32 10.24
N ARG A 539 -34.90 -111.65 10.45
CA ARG A 539 -35.88 -112.57 9.85
C ARG A 539 -36.39 -113.53 10.92
N ALA A 540 -37.59 -114.10 10.72
CA ALA A 540 -38.13 -115.12 11.61
C ALA A 540 -37.27 -116.40 11.56
N PRO A 541 -37.07 -117.09 12.71
CA PRO A 541 -36.41 -118.39 12.75
C PRO A 541 -37.34 -119.50 12.22
N ASP A 542 -36.76 -120.60 11.77
CA ASP A 542 -37.54 -121.75 11.29
C ASP A 542 -38.45 -122.31 12.39
N GLN A 543 -39.74 -122.51 12.05
CA GLN A 543 -40.82 -122.87 12.98
C GLN A 543 -41.09 -121.82 14.08
N GLY A 544 -40.77 -120.56 13.83
CA GLY A 544 -41.10 -119.43 14.70
C GLY A 544 -41.59 -118.19 13.95
N GLU A 545 -41.95 -117.16 14.71
CA GLU A 545 -42.49 -115.89 14.22
C GLU A 545 -41.61 -114.71 14.66
N LEU A 546 -41.74 -113.58 13.95
CA LEU A 546 -41.03 -112.33 14.20
C LEU A 546 -42.02 -111.17 14.16
N ASN A 547 -42.03 -110.34 15.21
CA ASN A 547 -42.79 -109.10 15.25
C ASN A 547 -41.87 -107.94 15.68
N CYS A 548 -41.77 -106.89 14.86
CA CYS A 548 -40.88 -105.76 15.10
C CYS A 548 -41.65 -104.44 15.21
N SER A 549 -41.29 -103.63 16.21
CA SER A 549 -41.65 -102.22 16.27
C SER A 549 -40.48 -101.37 15.77
N HIS A 550 -40.77 -100.42 14.87
CA HIS A 550 -39.80 -99.52 14.25
C HIS A 550 -40.14 -98.08 14.62
N LEU A 551 -39.20 -97.37 15.26
CA LEU A 551 -39.46 -96.04 15.83
C LEU A 551 -38.98 -94.89 14.94
N HIS A 552 -37.88 -95.09 14.22
CA HIS A 552 -37.25 -94.08 13.35
C HIS A 552 -36.98 -94.60 11.92
N GLY A 553 -37.73 -95.63 11.49
CA GLY A 553 -37.56 -96.34 10.22
C GLY A 553 -37.22 -97.82 10.39
N ASP A 554 -37.38 -98.61 9.34
CA ASP A 554 -37.24 -100.08 9.40
C ASP A 554 -35.85 -100.51 9.86
N PHE A 555 -35.81 -101.33 10.91
CA PHE A 555 -34.61 -101.86 11.56
C PHE A 555 -33.59 -100.80 12.03
N THR A 556 -34.01 -99.53 12.20
CA THR A 556 -33.19 -98.42 12.74
C THR A 556 -33.08 -98.43 14.27
N PHE A 557 -32.21 -97.59 14.82
CA PHE A 557 -31.99 -97.37 16.25
C PHE A 557 -33.30 -97.33 17.05
N GLY A 558 -33.33 -98.02 18.18
CA GLY A 558 -34.51 -98.13 19.03
C GLY A 558 -35.52 -99.20 18.58
N SER A 559 -35.48 -99.65 17.33
CA SER A 559 -36.33 -100.76 16.84
C SER A 559 -36.20 -101.99 17.73
N THR A 560 -37.33 -102.63 18.06
CA THR A 560 -37.36 -103.79 18.96
C THR A 560 -38.15 -104.92 18.31
N CYS A 561 -37.51 -106.08 18.19
CA CYS A 561 -38.05 -107.27 17.53
C CYS A 561 -38.21 -108.42 18.53
N GLY A 562 -39.44 -108.91 18.68
CA GLY A 562 -39.79 -110.07 19.51
C GLY A 562 -39.93 -111.36 18.69
N PHE A 563 -39.66 -112.50 19.33
CA PHE A 563 -39.58 -113.81 18.72
C PHE A 563 -40.39 -114.86 19.51
N SER A 564 -41.05 -115.77 18.81
CA SER A 564 -41.82 -116.88 19.39
C SER A 564 -41.65 -118.16 18.56
N CYS A 565 -41.81 -119.34 19.19
CA CYS A 565 -41.84 -120.63 18.50
C CYS A 565 -43.27 -121.16 18.36
N GLN A 566 -43.50 -121.95 17.32
CA GLN A 566 -44.76 -122.66 17.10
C GLN A 566 -44.94 -123.83 18.10
N ALA A 567 -46.19 -124.21 18.34
CA ALA A 567 -46.56 -125.17 19.38
C ALA A 567 -45.89 -126.54 19.19
N GLY A 568 -45.18 -127.00 20.22
CA GLY A 568 -44.41 -128.26 20.21
C GLY A 568 -42.89 -128.06 20.26
N PHE A 569 -42.40 -126.84 20.01
CA PHE A 569 -40.98 -126.50 20.05
C PHE A 569 -40.64 -125.47 21.14
N VAL A 570 -39.41 -125.51 21.65
CA VAL A 570 -38.93 -124.59 22.71
C VAL A 570 -37.97 -123.55 22.13
N LEU A 571 -38.15 -122.28 22.47
CA LEU A 571 -37.29 -121.16 22.07
C LEU A 571 -35.94 -121.22 22.79
N MET A 572 -34.87 -121.18 22.01
CA MET A 572 -33.47 -121.21 22.47
C MET A 572 -32.73 -119.98 21.92
N GLY A 573 -32.52 -118.96 22.76
CA GLY A 573 -31.90 -117.68 22.41
C GLY A 573 -32.60 -116.52 23.12
N SER A 574 -32.47 -115.29 22.63
CA SER A 574 -33.22 -114.14 23.18
C SER A 574 -34.64 -114.07 22.63
N ASP A 575 -35.60 -113.81 23.52
CA ASP A 575 -37.03 -113.60 23.22
C ASP A 575 -37.30 -112.25 22.53
N SER A 576 -36.45 -111.27 22.79
CA SER A 576 -36.47 -109.95 22.20
C SER A 576 -35.06 -109.43 21.91
N ARG A 577 -34.93 -108.68 20.82
CA ARG A 577 -33.69 -108.03 20.40
C ARG A 577 -33.97 -106.57 20.04
N LYS A 578 -33.11 -105.65 20.47
CA LYS A 578 -33.24 -104.21 20.21
C LYS A 578 -32.05 -103.67 19.43
N CYS A 579 -32.31 -102.79 18.46
CA CYS A 579 -31.28 -102.10 17.69
C CYS A 579 -30.64 -101.00 18.53
N THR A 580 -29.32 -101.07 18.70
CA THR A 580 -28.53 -100.18 19.56
C THR A 580 -27.83 -99.08 18.76
N ALA A 581 -27.32 -98.05 19.46
CA ALA A 581 -26.63 -96.92 18.84
C ALA A 581 -25.31 -97.30 18.14
N THR A 582 -24.85 -98.56 18.26
CA THR A 582 -23.68 -99.10 17.53
C THR A 582 -24.07 -99.86 16.26
N GLY A 583 -25.33 -99.81 15.81
CA GLY A 583 -25.80 -100.54 14.62
C GLY A 583 -25.91 -102.06 14.83
N THR A 584 -25.95 -102.52 16.09
CA THR A 584 -26.01 -103.95 16.45
C THR A 584 -27.25 -104.29 17.28
N TRP A 585 -27.70 -105.55 17.17
CA TRP A 585 -28.85 -106.07 17.93
C TRP A 585 -28.42 -106.70 19.26
N THR A 586 -29.08 -106.32 20.35
CA THR A 586 -28.90 -106.97 21.65
C THR A 586 -29.23 -108.48 21.60
N GLY A 587 -28.60 -109.28 22.46
CA GLY A 587 -28.96 -110.69 22.67
C GLY A 587 -28.53 -111.66 21.57
N ASP A 588 -28.76 -112.95 21.82
CA ASP A 588 -28.37 -114.05 20.93
C ASP A 588 -29.48 -114.39 19.92
N ALA A 589 -29.10 -115.02 18.81
CA ALA A 589 -30.04 -115.42 17.75
C ALA A 589 -30.93 -116.61 18.19
N PRO A 590 -32.27 -116.48 18.12
CA PRO A 590 -33.19 -117.53 18.56
C PRO A 590 -33.41 -118.67 17.54
N ARG A 591 -33.75 -119.86 18.06
CA ARG A 591 -34.16 -121.06 17.30
C ARG A 591 -35.15 -121.94 18.09
N CYS A 592 -35.74 -122.96 17.46
CA CYS A 592 -36.82 -123.79 18.02
C CYS A 592 -36.51 -125.32 17.96
N GLU A 593 -36.64 -126.07 19.08
CA GLU A 593 -36.23 -127.50 19.16
C GLU A 593 -37.26 -128.44 19.87
N GLY A 594 -37.21 -129.76 19.58
CA GLY A 594 -38.16 -130.81 20.00
C GLY A 594 -37.52 -132.19 20.34
N ARG A 595 -38.31 -133.28 20.41
CA ARG A 595 -37.96 -134.64 20.95
C ARG A 595 -38.88 -135.72 20.30
N ALA A 596 -38.67 -137.05 20.25
CA ALA A 596 -37.60 -138.07 20.42
C ALA A 596 -38.28 -139.46 20.09
N ALA A 597 -37.75 -140.69 19.96
CA ALA A 597 -36.46 -141.43 19.94
C ALA A 597 -36.80 -142.91 19.53
N ALA A 598 -35.95 -143.89 19.13
CA ALA A 598 -34.55 -144.00 18.69
C ALA A 598 -34.27 -145.44 18.10
N THR A 599 -33.01 -145.76 17.74
CA THR A 599 -32.39 -147.07 17.36
C THR A 599 -32.80 -147.80 16.06
N ALA A 600 -31.82 -148.06 15.17
CA ALA A 600 -31.56 -149.30 14.37
C ALA A 600 -30.59 -149.03 13.17
N GLN A 601 -30.08 -150.07 12.50
CA GLN A 601 -29.01 -150.00 11.46
C GLN A 601 -29.29 -150.94 10.26
N ALA A 602 -28.71 -150.69 9.07
CA ALA A 602 -29.16 -151.25 7.78
C ALA A 602 -28.45 -152.53 7.27
N VAL A 603 -29.07 -153.22 6.30
CA VAL A 603 -28.72 -154.58 5.78
C VAL A 603 -28.33 -154.57 4.29
N LYS A 604 -27.47 -155.51 3.84
CA LYS A 604 -26.86 -155.56 2.49
C LYS A 604 -26.78 -157.00 1.92
N CYS A 605 -26.92 -157.18 0.61
CA CYS A 605 -26.73 -158.44 -0.12
C CYS A 605 -25.28 -158.63 -0.63
N SER A 606 -24.95 -159.85 -1.07
CA SER A 606 -23.70 -160.16 -1.78
C SER A 606 -23.70 -159.67 -3.23
N ALA A 607 -22.53 -159.45 -3.83
CA ALA A 607 -22.40 -159.08 -5.24
C ALA A 607 -22.56 -160.29 -6.18
N LEU A 608 -23.20 -160.09 -7.34
CA LEU A 608 -23.33 -161.10 -8.40
C LEU A 608 -22.22 -160.97 -9.45
N THR A 609 -21.85 -162.09 -10.07
CA THR A 609 -20.84 -162.17 -11.13
C THR A 609 -21.47 -162.50 -12.50
N THR A 610 -20.79 -162.11 -13.58
CA THR A 610 -21.26 -162.31 -14.96
C THR A 610 -21.07 -163.77 -15.44
N PRO A 611 -22.04 -164.36 -16.17
CA PRO A 611 -21.87 -165.67 -16.79
C PRO A 611 -20.79 -165.69 -17.86
N LYS A 612 -20.06 -166.81 -17.99
CA LYS A 612 -19.12 -167.01 -19.09
C LYS A 612 -19.87 -167.04 -20.43
N MET A 613 -19.38 -166.28 -21.41
CA MET A 613 -20.04 -166.02 -22.71
C MET A 613 -21.42 -165.36 -22.59
N GLY A 614 -21.65 -164.62 -21.50
CA GLY A 614 -22.84 -163.79 -21.27
C GLY A 614 -22.52 -162.40 -20.76
N GLN A 615 -23.57 -161.62 -20.50
CA GLN A 615 -23.51 -160.26 -19.95
C GLN A 615 -24.50 -160.13 -18.79
N ALA A 616 -24.30 -159.13 -17.92
CA ALA A 616 -25.23 -158.78 -16.86
C ALA A 616 -25.25 -157.26 -16.61
N ALA A 617 -26.39 -156.72 -16.20
CA ALA A 617 -26.59 -155.32 -15.84
C ALA A 617 -27.43 -155.20 -14.57
N CYS A 618 -27.10 -154.27 -13.67
CA CYS A 618 -27.74 -154.14 -12.35
C CYS A 618 -28.19 -152.70 -12.05
N PHE A 619 -29.15 -152.56 -11.14
CA PHE A 619 -29.70 -151.28 -10.65
C PHE A 619 -29.79 -151.28 -9.12
N HIS A 620 -29.51 -150.13 -8.49
CA HIS A 620 -29.38 -149.97 -7.04
C HIS A 620 -30.11 -148.71 -6.56
N LEU A 621 -31.02 -148.85 -5.60
CA LEU A 621 -31.89 -147.74 -5.14
C LEU A 621 -31.35 -146.99 -3.91
N HIS A 622 -30.69 -147.69 -2.98
CA HIS A 622 -30.21 -147.14 -1.71
C HIS A 622 -28.73 -147.44 -1.41
N GLY A 623 -27.97 -147.85 -2.44
CA GLY A 623 -26.57 -148.23 -2.37
C GLY A 623 -26.29 -149.59 -3.01
N ASP A 624 -25.03 -149.84 -3.37
CA ASP A 624 -24.62 -151.06 -4.10
C ASP A 624 -25.08 -152.33 -3.39
N PHE A 625 -25.93 -153.13 -4.07
CA PHE A 625 -26.47 -154.38 -3.54
C PHE A 625 -27.21 -154.25 -2.18
N THR A 626 -27.83 -153.10 -1.88
CA THR A 626 -28.81 -153.00 -0.78
C THR A 626 -30.16 -153.59 -1.17
N PHE A 627 -31.04 -153.79 -0.19
CA PHE A 627 -32.44 -154.18 -0.38
C PHE A 627 -33.11 -153.41 -1.55
N GLY A 628 -33.81 -154.13 -2.43
CA GLY A 628 -34.42 -153.59 -3.64
C GLY A 628 -33.49 -153.46 -4.86
N SER A 629 -32.26 -153.97 -4.80
CA SER A 629 -31.38 -154.05 -5.97
C SER A 629 -31.79 -155.16 -6.94
N THR A 630 -31.72 -154.91 -8.25
CA THR A 630 -32.07 -155.89 -9.31
C THR A 630 -30.93 -156.07 -10.32
N CYS A 631 -30.84 -157.24 -10.96
CA CYS A 631 -29.84 -157.57 -11.99
C CYS A 631 -30.44 -158.46 -13.09
N ALA A 632 -30.13 -158.18 -14.36
CA ALA A 632 -30.59 -158.93 -15.55
C ALA A 632 -29.43 -159.56 -16.34
N PHE A 633 -29.68 -160.64 -17.12
CA PHE A 633 -28.67 -161.51 -17.75
C PHE A 633 -28.96 -161.89 -19.22
N SER A 634 -27.93 -162.02 -20.07
CA SER A 634 -28.04 -162.49 -21.47
C SER A 634 -26.82 -163.28 -21.97
N CYS A 635 -26.91 -163.95 -23.13
CA CYS A 635 -25.84 -164.77 -23.73
C CYS A 635 -25.41 -164.32 -25.14
N GLN A 636 -24.18 -164.67 -25.54
CA GLN A 636 -23.60 -164.38 -26.85
C GLN A 636 -24.08 -165.33 -27.96
N ALA A 637 -24.04 -164.86 -29.22
CA ALA A 637 -24.49 -165.62 -30.39
C ALA A 637 -23.79 -166.99 -30.54
N GLY A 638 -24.56 -168.02 -30.86
CA GLY A 638 -24.10 -169.43 -30.87
C GLY A 638 -24.27 -170.16 -29.53
N PHE A 639 -24.72 -169.47 -28.48
CA PHE A 639 -24.97 -170.02 -27.15
C PHE A 639 -26.38 -169.67 -26.63
N LEU A 640 -27.03 -170.63 -25.97
CA LEU A 640 -28.37 -170.51 -25.38
C LEU A 640 -28.29 -170.20 -23.87
N LEU A 641 -29.15 -169.30 -23.37
CA LEU A 641 -29.27 -168.96 -21.95
C LEU A 641 -30.03 -170.03 -21.17
N MET A 642 -29.50 -170.40 -20.01
CA MET A 642 -30.07 -171.37 -19.07
C MET A 642 -30.18 -170.71 -17.68
N GLY A 643 -31.39 -170.41 -17.23
CA GLY A 643 -31.68 -169.80 -15.91
C GLY A 643 -32.64 -168.59 -16.00
N PRO A 644 -32.98 -167.95 -14.86
CA PRO A 644 -33.87 -166.80 -14.81
C PRO A 644 -33.21 -165.52 -15.34
N GLU A 645 -33.91 -164.79 -16.21
CA GLU A 645 -33.37 -163.58 -16.86
C GLU A 645 -33.08 -162.43 -15.89
N ILE A 646 -33.81 -162.33 -14.76
CA ILE A 646 -33.70 -161.26 -13.76
C ILE A 646 -33.66 -161.83 -12.33
N ARG A 647 -32.90 -161.20 -11.43
CA ARG A 647 -32.77 -161.54 -9.99
C ARG A 647 -32.83 -160.26 -9.12
N GLU A 648 -33.32 -160.39 -7.88
CA GLU A 648 -33.57 -159.27 -6.95
C GLU A 648 -33.02 -159.54 -5.52
N CYS A 649 -32.51 -158.51 -4.85
CA CYS A 649 -31.97 -158.53 -3.48
C CYS A 649 -33.06 -158.27 -2.42
N THR A 650 -33.34 -159.28 -1.60
CA THR A 650 -34.41 -159.30 -0.60
C THR A 650 -34.00 -158.70 0.76
N ALA A 651 -34.99 -158.41 1.62
CA ALA A 651 -34.76 -157.90 2.98
C ALA A 651 -34.00 -158.88 3.91
N LEU A 652 -33.80 -160.13 3.48
CA LEU A 652 -33.01 -161.14 4.18
C LEU A 652 -31.53 -161.17 3.74
N GLY A 653 -31.10 -160.28 2.84
CA GLY A 653 -29.73 -160.21 2.35
C GLY A 653 -29.39 -161.23 1.24
N SER A 654 -30.40 -161.87 0.65
CA SER A 654 -30.25 -162.91 -0.38
C SER A 654 -30.93 -162.57 -1.71
N TRP A 655 -30.44 -163.17 -2.80
CA TRP A 655 -30.97 -163.00 -4.16
C TRP A 655 -32.05 -164.02 -4.51
N THR A 656 -33.06 -163.60 -5.28
CA THR A 656 -34.07 -164.50 -5.86
C THR A 656 -33.52 -165.37 -7.01
N GLY A 657 -34.06 -166.57 -7.17
CA GLY A 657 -33.76 -167.48 -8.30
C GLY A 657 -32.37 -168.14 -8.30
N ASP A 658 -32.17 -169.08 -9.21
CA ASP A 658 -30.91 -169.83 -9.41
C ASP A 658 -29.89 -169.11 -10.32
N PRO A 659 -28.60 -169.53 -10.35
CA PRO A 659 -27.58 -168.92 -11.21
C PRO A 659 -27.75 -169.22 -12.72
N THR A 660 -27.54 -168.19 -13.55
CA THR A 660 -27.60 -168.26 -15.02
C THR A 660 -26.30 -168.72 -15.68
N HIS A 661 -26.39 -169.44 -16.80
CA HIS A 661 -25.24 -169.82 -17.64
C HIS A 661 -25.59 -169.98 -19.12
N CYS A 662 -24.57 -170.02 -20.00
CA CYS A 662 -24.71 -170.13 -21.46
C CYS A 662 -24.20 -171.49 -22.00
N LYS A 663 -24.87 -172.09 -22.99
CA LYS A 663 -24.52 -173.42 -23.55
C LYS A 663 -24.50 -173.43 -25.09
N ALA A 664 -23.49 -174.04 -25.71
CA ALA A 664 -23.29 -174.05 -27.16
C ALA A 664 -24.30 -174.91 -27.95
N ILE A 665 -24.53 -174.54 -29.22
CA ILE A 665 -25.33 -175.26 -30.23
C ILE A 665 -24.51 -176.40 -30.87
N SER A 666 -25.17 -177.46 -31.37
CA SER A 666 -24.53 -178.64 -32.00
C SER A 666 -25.17 -179.02 -33.34
N CYS A 667 -24.39 -179.69 -34.20
CA CYS A 667 -24.79 -180.24 -35.49
C CYS A 667 -25.02 -181.76 -35.47
N PRO A 668 -25.66 -182.35 -36.50
CA PRO A 668 -25.79 -183.80 -36.66
C PRO A 668 -24.46 -184.56 -36.62
N VAL A 669 -24.51 -185.80 -36.12
CA VAL A 669 -23.35 -186.72 -36.09
C VAL A 669 -22.99 -187.17 -37.51
N LEU A 670 -21.69 -187.17 -37.82
CA LEU A 670 -21.15 -187.69 -39.08
C LEU A 670 -20.50 -189.07 -38.89
N SER A 671 -20.57 -189.89 -39.93
CA SER A 671 -20.02 -191.25 -40.00
C SER A 671 -18.97 -191.37 -41.11
N PRO A 672 -17.97 -192.26 -41.00
CA PRO A 672 -17.04 -192.53 -42.09
C PRO A 672 -17.76 -193.17 -43.30
N PRO A 673 -17.44 -192.76 -44.54
CA PRO A 673 -18.00 -193.37 -45.75
C PRO A 673 -17.47 -194.80 -45.94
N SER A 674 -18.20 -195.62 -46.71
CA SER A 674 -17.77 -196.98 -47.02
C SER A 674 -16.42 -196.99 -47.75
N ARG A 675 -15.41 -197.67 -47.18
CA ARG A 675 -14.00 -197.66 -47.63
C ARG A 675 -13.32 -196.30 -47.56
N GLY A 676 -13.68 -195.51 -46.55
CA GLY A 676 -12.97 -194.30 -46.16
C GLY A 676 -12.94 -194.10 -44.64
N GLN A 677 -12.13 -193.14 -44.21
CA GLN A 677 -12.00 -192.74 -42.81
C GLN A 677 -12.48 -191.30 -42.62
N LEU A 678 -12.91 -190.99 -41.39
CA LEU A 678 -13.38 -189.69 -40.94
C LEU A 678 -12.56 -189.26 -39.74
N SER A 679 -12.05 -188.02 -39.76
CA SER A 679 -11.34 -187.40 -38.64
C SER A 679 -11.97 -186.04 -38.34
N CYS A 680 -12.27 -185.74 -37.07
CA CYS A 680 -12.97 -184.51 -36.69
C CYS A 680 -12.28 -183.76 -35.55
N SER A 681 -12.32 -182.43 -35.61
CA SER A 681 -12.04 -181.52 -34.51
C SER A 681 -13.34 -181.12 -33.81
N HIS A 682 -13.33 -181.08 -32.48
CA HIS A 682 -14.51 -180.86 -31.64
C HIS A 682 -14.24 -179.73 -30.65
N VAL A 683 -14.55 -178.49 -31.05
CA VAL A 683 -14.05 -177.27 -30.40
C VAL A 683 -14.79 -176.93 -29.10
N HIS A 684 -16.11 -177.19 -29.05
CA HIS A 684 -16.97 -176.90 -27.89
C HIS A 684 -17.85 -178.09 -27.46
N GLY A 685 -17.55 -179.29 -27.97
CA GLY A 685 -18.32 -180.51 -27.76
C GLY A 685 -18.33 -181.38 -29.02
N ASN A 686 -18.79 -182.63 -28.89
CA ASN A 686 -18.86 -183.54 -30.02
C ASN A 686 -19.82 -182.98 -31.09
N PHE A 687 -19.32 -182.78 -32.30
CA PHE A 687 -20.01 -182.09 -33.41
C PHE A 687 -20.65 -180.73 -33.03
N SER A 688 -20.09 -180.00 -32.06
CA SER A 688 -20.56 -178.66 -31.67
C SER A 688 -20.37 -177.63 -32.78
N TYR A 689 -21.01 -176.46 -32.65
CA TYR A 689 -20.66 -175.24 -33.39
C TYR A 689 -19.13 -175.09 -33.50
N ASN A 690 -18.69 -174.73 -34.71
CA ASN A 690 -17.29 -174.55 -35.10
C ASN A 690 -16.42 -175.83 -35.19
N SER A 691 -16.97 -177.02 -34.97
CA SER A 691 -16.30 -178.30 -35.28
C SER A 691 -15.99 -178.43 -36.79
N THR A 692 -14.89 -179.09 -37.16
CA THR A 692 -14.55 -179.44 -38.55
C THR A 692 -14.26 -180.92 -38.72
N CYS A 693 -14.62 -181.50 -39.85
CA CYS A 693 -14.48 -182.94 -40.15
C CYS A 693 -13.89 -183.16 -41.54
N THR A 694 -12.88 -184.04 -41.66
CA THR A 694 -12.17 -184.37 -42.90
C THR A 694 -12.27 -185.85 -43.26
N PHE A 695 -12.10 -186.15 -44.55
CA PHE A 695 -12.35 -187.48 -45.11
C PHE A 695 -11.22 -187.96 -46.04
N SER A 696 -10.84 -189.23 -45.90
CA SER A 696 -9.89 -189.96 -46.75
C SER A 696 -10.47 -191.30 -47.24
N CYS A 697 -9.92 -191.87 -48.30
CA CYS A 697 -10.34 -193.16 -48.88
C CYS A 697 -9.23 -194.21 -48.79
N GLU A 698 -9.60 -195.49 -48.82
CA GLU A 698 -8.67 -196.62 -48.86
C GLU A 698 -7.94 -196.73 -50.22
N GLU A 699 -6.78 -197.39 -50.23
CA GLU A 699 -5.94 -197.51 -51.41
C GLU A 699 -6.68 -198.20 -52.58
N GLY A 700 -6.62 -197.58 -53.76
CA GLY A 700 -7.41 -197.97 -54.93
C GLY A 700 -8.76 -197.25 -55.08
N PHE A 701 -9.19 -196.41 -54.12
CA PHE A 701 -10.44 -195.65 -54.19
C PHE A 701 -10.19 -194.13 -54.15
N VAL A 702 -10.91 -193.37 -54.97
CA VAL A 702 -10.84 -191.91 -55.11
C VAL A 702 -12.02 -191.25 -54.37
N ARG A 703 -11.71 -190.16 -53.64
CA ARG A 703 -12.70 -189.37 -52.90
C ARG A 703 -13.51 -188.46 -53.83
N MET A 704 -14.79 -188.77 -53.99
CA MET A 704 -15.77 -187.97 -54.71
C MET A 704 -16.59 -187.13 -53.72
N GLY A 705 -16.22 -185.86 -53.54
CA GLY A 705 -16.95 -184.91 -52.70
C GLY A 705 -16.05 -183.93 -51.94
N ALA A 706 -16.60 -183.30 -50.90
CA ALA A 706 -15.90 -182.30 -50.09
C ALA A 706 -14.80 -182.92 -49.20
N GLU A 707 -13.63 -182.27 -49.15
CA GLU A 707 -12.51 -182.69 -48.29
C GLU A 707 -12.75 -182.40 -46.80
N MET A 708 -13.42 -181.28 -46.50
CA MET A 708 -13.75 -180.84 -45.14
C MET A 708 -15.17 -180.30 -45.04
N LEU A 709 -15.85 -180.62 -43.93
CA LEU A 709 -17.12 -180.04 -43.48
C LEU A 709 -16.91 -179.22 -42.19
N ARG A 710 -17.75 -178.20 -41.95
CA ARG A 710 -17.74 -177.38 -40.71
C ARG A 710 -19.16 -177.21 -40.15
N CYS A 711 -19.31 -177.19 -38.84
CA CYS A 711 -20.58 -177.00 -38.15
C CYS A 711 -20.88 -175.50 -37.90
N GLU A 712 -22.02 -175.02 -38.38
CA GLU A 712 -22.44 -173.61 -38.33
C GLU A 712 -23.33 -173.28 -37.12
N ALA A 713 -23.51 -171.98 -36.84
CA ALA A 713 -24.32 -171.49 -35.71
C ALA A 713 -25.82 -171.82 -35.84
N THR A 714 -26.25 -172.24 -37.03
CA THR A 714 -27.58 -172.75 -37.36
C THR A 714 -27.82 -174.20 -36.91
N GLY A 715 -26.75 -174.94 -36.55
CA GLY A 715 -26.82 -176.36 -36.23
C GLY A 715 -26.72 -177.30 -37.46
N ASN A 716 -26.28 -176.79 -38.62
CA ASN A 716 -26.06 -177.60 -39.83
C ASN A 716 -24.58 -177.62 -40.28
N TRP A 717 -24.25 -178.59 -41.14
CA TRP A 717 -22.94 -178.70 -41.80
C TRP A 717 -22.89 -177.87 -43.08
N THR A 718 -21.70 -177.35 -43.42
CA THR A 718 -21.47 -176.52 -44.60
C THR A 718 -21.73 -177.19 -45.96
N ARG A 719 -21.64 -178.52 -46.05
CA ARG A 719 -21.91 -179.35 -47.25
C ARG A 719 -22.26 -180.80 -46.86
N ASP A 720 -22.67 -181.60 -47.84
CA ASP A 720 -22.90 -183.04 -47.71
C ASP A 720 -21.59 -183.88 -47.64
N PRO A 721 -21.62 -185.09 -47.05
CA PRO A 721 -20.45 -185.97 -46.94
C PRO A 721 -19.96 -186.53 -48.30
N PRO A 722 -18.64 -186.72 -48.49
CA PRO A 722 -18.08 -187.36 -49.68
C PRO A 722 -18.25 -188.89 -49.66
N VAL A 723 -18.09 -189.51 -50.84
CA VAL A 723 -18.04 -190.98 -51.01
C VAL A 723 -16.73 -191.42 -51.67
N CYS A 724 -16.34 -192.68 -51.45
CA CYS A 724 -15.17 -193.29 -52.07
C CYS A 724 -15.61 -194.20 -53.23
N ALA A 725 -15.06 -193.99 -54.43
CA ALA A 725 -15.36 -194.76 -55.65
C ALA A 725 -14.07 -195.32 -56.27
N GLY A 726 -14.13 -196.49 -56.90
CA GLY A 726 -13.01 -197.15 -57.57
C GLY A 726 -13.28 -197.37 -59.05
#